data_AF-A0A674B919-F1
#
_entry.id   AF-A0A674B919-F1
#
_cell.length_a   1.000
_cell.length_b   1.000
_cell.length_c   1.000
_cell.angle_alpha   90.00
_cell.angle_beta   90.00
_cell.angle_gamma   90.00
#
_symmetry.space_group_name_H-M   'P 1'
#
loop_
_entity.id
_entity.type
_entity.pdbx_description
1 polymer ?
#
loop_
_entity_poly.entity_id
_entity_poly.type
_entity_poly.pdbx_seq_one_letter_code
_entity_poly.pdbx_strand_id
1 'polypeptide(L)'
;RLTMVLTGKSSVKGPVGWRRRVKCEYMRLRFRRADEVKSMFNSNRQRILERTDILNADWKSRRIQPLHIMTSVSSLRGTRECTVDSGFSEFSKQVIPLKTLNAVASVPVMYSWSPLQQNFMVEDETVLHNIPYMGDEILDQDGTFIEELIKNYDGKVHGDRECGFINDEIFVELVGDPHQESLINTESKADCSSDSSKKFPSDKIFEAISSMFPDKGSTEELKEKYKELTEPQVPGALPPECTPNMDGPNARSVQREQSLHSFHTLFCRRCFKYDCFLHPFHATPNTYKRKNMENLVDSKPCGDECYMYLYPDGMATERSKTPSKRPVIRRRGRPSDNSRPSTPTVSTDTKDTDSEQEGKDDDDDDDKDTTSSSEGNSRTPVKLKLTCDPQVVDWSAAEASLFRVLIGTYYDNYCPIARLIGSKTCRQVYDFRVKESSIIARAPAEDEDTPPRKKKRKHHRLWATYCRKIQLKKDGSSNHVYNYQPCDHPHQPCDSSCPCVTAQNFCEKFCQCSSECQNRFPGCRCKAQCNTKQCPCYLAVRECDPDLCLTCGAAEHWDSKNVSCKNCSIQRGAKKHLLLAPSDVAGWGIFIKEPVQKNEFISEYCGEIISQDEADRRGKVYDKYMCSFLFNLNNDFVVDATRKGNKIRFANHSVHPNCYAKVMMVNGDHRIGIFAKRTIQTGEELFFDYRYSQADALKYVGIERESEIP
;
A
#
# COMPACT_ATOMS: atom_id res chain seq x y z
N ARG A 1 -42.50 -25.80 25.05
CA ARG A 1 -43.79 -25.14 24.77
C ARG A 1 -44.04 -24.09 25.85
N LEU A 2 -43.74 -22.82 25.55
CA LEU A 2 -44.13 -21.67 26.35
C LEU A 2 -44.54 -20.61 25.32
N THR A 3 -45.84 -20.52 25.13
CA THR A 3 -46.51 -19.64 24.17
C THR A 3 -46.52 -18.23 24.77
N MET A 4 -45.55 -17.39 24.41
CA MET A 4 -45.70 -15.94 24.62
C MET A 4 -46.52 -15.37 23.46
N VAL A 5 -47.79 -15.15 23.76
CA VAL A 5 -48.73 -14.38 22.95
C VAL A 5 -48.30 -12.91 23.04
N LEU A 6 -47.80 -12.34 21.94
CA LEU A 6 -47.61 -10.90 21.78
C LEU A 6 -48.91 -10.31 21.19
N THR A 7 -49.75 -9.74 22.05
CA THR A 7 -50.85 -8.86 21.66
C THR A 7 -50.36 -7.42 21.49
N GLY A 8 -50.76 -6.77 20.40
CA GLY A 8 -51.04 -5.32 20.39
C GLY A 8 -49.91 -4.33 20.12
N LYS A 9 -49.68 -4.06 18.82
CA LYS A 9 -49.43 -2.74 18.20
C LYS A 9 -48.66 -1.66 19.01
N SER A 10 -47.38 -1.49 18.66
CA SER A 10 -46.89 -0.23 18.11
C SER A 10 -45.75 -0.55 17.14
N SER A 11 -45.92 -0.16 15.88
CA SER A 11 -44.88 -0.32 14.87
C SER A 11 -43.78 0.69 15.18
N VAL A 12 -42.77 0.30 15.95
CA VAL A 12 -41.52 1.05 16.00
C VAL A 12 -40.79 0.77 14.69
N LYS A 13 -41.29 1.38 13.60
CA LYS A 13 -40.65 1.45 12.28
C LYS A 13 -39.50 2.44 12.37
N GLY A 14 -38.46 2.07 13.12
CA GLY A 14 -37.26 2.86 13.30
C GLY A 14 -36.06 1.97 13.60
N PRO A 15 -34.83 2.54 13.63
CA PRO A 15 -33.58 1.80 13.82
C PRO A 15 -33.59 0.90 15.07
N VAL A 16 -34.30 1.30 16.14
CA VAL A 16 -34.44 0.54 17.38
C VAL A 16 -35.25 -0.76 17.20
N GLY A 17 -36.26 -0.75 16.33
CA GLY A 17 -37.10 -1.92 16.07
C GLY A 17 -36.34 -3.03 15.36
N TRP A 18 -35.45 -2.66 14.44
CA TRP A 18 -34.56 -3.60 13.75
C TRP A 18 -33.50 -4.18 14.71
N ARG A 19 -32.86 -3.34 15.54
CA ARG A 19 -31.91 -3.81 16.57
C ARG A 19 -32.50 -4.87 17.50
N ARG A 20 -33.73 -4.67 17.98
CA ARG A 20 -34.41 -5.65 18.85
C ARG A 20 -34.67 -6.98 18.15
N ARG A 21 -35.03 -6.95 16.85
CA ARG A 21 -35.27 -8.17 16.05
C ARG A 21 -33.99 -8.95 15.80
N VAL A 22 -32.92 -8.26 15.39
CA VAL A 22 -31.59 -8.85 15.21
C VAL A 22 -31.11 -9.53 16.49
N LYS A 23 -31.30 -8.88 17.65
CA LYS A 23 -30.98 -9.46 18.96
C LYS A 23 -31.77 -10.73 19.27
N CYS A 24 -33.08 -10.76 19.01
CA CYS A 24 -33.92 -11.93 19.24
C CYS A 24 -33.50 -13.12 18.36
N GLU A 25 -33.24 -12.88 17.08
CA GLU A 25 -32.82 -13.94 16.15
C GLU A 25 -31.43 -14.47 16.47
N TYR A 26 -30.49 -13.59 16.82
CA TYR A 26 -29.17 -13.99 17.30
C TYR A 26 -29.25 -14.94 18.51
N MET A 27 -30.14 -14.64 19.47
CA MET A 27 -30.36 -15.52 20.62
C MET A 27 -30.96 -16.87 20.20
N ARG A 28 -31.91 -16.88 19.25
CA ARG A 28 -32.55 -18.10 18.74
C ARG A 28 -31.55 -19.03 18.04
N LEU A 29 -30.72 -18.49 17.15
CA LEU A 29 -29.69 -19.24 16.43
C LEU A 29 -28.69 -19.88 17.41
N ARG A 30 -28.31 -19.16 18.46
CA ARG A 30 -27.42 -19.67 19.51
C ARG A 30 -28.01 -20.87 20.26
N PHE A 31 -29.33 -20.91 20.50
CA PHE A 31 -29.97 -22.06 21.14
C PHE A 31 -30.04 -23.29 20.24
N ARG A 32 -30.19 -23.12 18.92
CA ARG A 32 -30.28 -24.23 17.96
C ARG A 32 -29.01 -25.09 17.93
N ARG A 33 -27.83 -24.47 18.08
CA ARG A 33 -26.53 -25.16 18.07
C ARG A 33 -26.21 -25.92 19.38
N ALA A 34 -27.07 -25.86 20.40
CA ALA A 34 -26.79 -26.47 21.71
C ALA A 34 -26.67 -28.02 21.66
N ASP A 35 -27.47 -28.69 20.84
CA ASP A 35 -27.47 -30.15 20.74
C ASP A 35 -26.22 -30.68 20.01
N GLU A 36 -25.79 -29.99 18.95
CA GLU A 36 -24.53 -30.28 18.24
C GLU A 36 -23.32 -30.07 19.16
N VAL A 37 -23.31 -28.97 19.90
CA VAL A 37 -22.29 -28.67 20.91
C VAL A 37 -22.23 -29.76 21.98
N LYS A 38 -23.38 -30.24 22.46
CA LYS A 38 -23.45 -31.34 23.44
C LYS A 38 -22.86 -32.65 22.90
N SER A 39 -23.15 -32.98 21.64
CA SER A 39 -22.54 -34.13 20.97
C SER A 39 -21.01 -33.97 20.86
N MET A 40 -20.54 -32.79 20.47
CA MET A 40 -19.12 -32.48 20.38
C MET A 40 -18.41 -32.54 21.74
N PHE A 41 -19.05 -32.07 22.82
CA PHE A 41 -18.52 -32.20 24.17
C PHE A 41 -18.34 -33.66 24.59
N ASN A 42 -19.28 -34.55 24.25
CA ASN A 42 -19.16 -35.97 24.54
C ASN A 42 -18.00 -36.62 23.76
N SER A 43 -17.86 -36.30 22.47
CA SER A 43 -16.72 -36.77 21.67
C SER A 43 -15.38 -36.24 22.20
N ASN A 44 -15.31 -34.95 22.56
CA ASN A 44 -14.13 -34.36 23.17
C ASN A 44 -13.82 -34.99 24.53
N ARG A 45 -14.84 -35.34 25.32
CA ARG A 45 -14.65 -36.02 26.61
C ARG A 45 -14.00 -37.39 26.43
N GLN A 46 -14.36 -38.15 25.40
CA GLN A 46 -13.68 -39.41 25.08
C GLN A 46 -12.20 -39.18 24.76
N ARG A 47 -11.87 -38.18 23.93
CA ARG A 47 -10.47 -37.81 23.63
C ARG A 47 -9.71 -37.37 24.88
N ILE A 48 -10.35 -36.64 25.79
CA ILE A 48 -9.76 -36.26 27.07
C ILE A 48 -9.42 -37.52 27.86
N LEU A 49 -10.37 -38.44 28.02
CA LEU A 49 -10.17 -39.68 28.78
C LEU A 49 -9.00 -40.49 28.23
N GLU A 50 -8.97 -40.75 26.92
CA GLU A 50 -7.88 -41.47 26.25
C GLU A 50 -6.51 -40.80 26.50
N ARG A 51 -6.42 -39.47 26.33
CA ARG A 51 -5.17 -38.73 26.55
C ARG A 51 -4.77 -38.74 28.02
N THR A 52 -5.71 -38.56 28.93
CA THR A 52 -5.42 -38.59 30.37
C THR A 52 -5.02 -39.97 30.85
N ASP A 53 -5.56 -41.04 30.26
CA ASP A 53 -5.17 -42.41 30.59
C ASP A 53 -3.74 -42.71 30.15
N ILE A 54 -3.32 -42.22 28.97
CA ILE A 54 -1.92 -42.29 28.52
C ILE A 54 -1.02 -41.52 29.50
N LEU A 55 -1.36 -40.27 29.84
CA LEU A 55 -0.58 -39.47 30.79
C LEU A 55 -0.54 -40.08 32.19
N ASN A 56 -1.62 -40.71 32.63
CA ASN A 56 -1.71 -41.38 33.92
C ASN A 56 -0.89 -42.69 33.94
N ALA A 57 -0.87 -43.44 32.84
CA ALA A 57 0.01 -44.60 32.67
C ALA A 57 1.49 -44.18 32.73
N ASP A 58 1.85 -43.11 32.02
CA ASP A 58 3.19 -42.52 32.08
C ASP A 58 3.54 -42.07 33.50
N TRP A 59 2.61 -41.42 34.20
CA TRP A 59 2.82 -40.99 35.59
C TRP A 59 3.01 -42.19 36.54
N LYS A 60 2.19 -43.25 36.41
CA LYS A 60 2.31 -44.47 37.22
C LYS A 60 3.64 -45.19 37.03
N SER A 61 4.27 -45.07 35.87
CA SER A 61 5.60 -45.63 35.61
C SER A 61 6.73 -44.89 36.33
N ARG A 62 6.49 -43.63 36.73
CA ARG A 62 7.50 -42.78 37.38
C ARG A 62 7.46 -42.97 38.89
N ARG A 63 8.62 -43.24 39.49
CA ARG A 63 8.80 -43.19 40.96
C ARG A 63 9.49 -41.88 41.35
N ILE A 64 8.69 -40.86 41.64
CA ILE A 64 9.18 -39.56 42.10
C ILE A 64 9.18 -39.55 43.62
N GLN A 65 10.29 -39.15 44.26
CA GLN A 65 10.34 -38.99 45.70
C GLN A 65 9.41 -37.85 46.13
N PRO A 66 8.50 -38.07 47.09
CA PRO A 66 7.66 -37.01 47.62
C PRO A 66 8.49 -35.97 48.38
N LEU A 67 7.98 -34.76 48.48
CA LEU A 67 8.64 -33.68 49.23
C LEU A 67 8.74 -34.05 50.71
N HIS A 68 9.93 -33.86 51.28
CA HIS A 68 10.18 -33.98 52.72
C HIS A 68 10.18 -32.60 53.38
N ILE A 69 9.69 -32.53 54.62
CA ILE A 69 9.69 -31.29 55.40
C ILE A 69 11.13 -30.90 55.70
N MET A 70 11.45 -29.63 55.47
CA MET A 70 12.76 -29.08 55.75
C MET A 70 12.85 -28.78 57.26
N THR A 71 13.52 -29.66 58.01
CA THR A 71 13.79 -29.47 59.43
C THR A 71 15.29 -29.21 59.62
N SER A 72 15.66 -28.06 60.18
CA SER A 72 17.06 -27.75 60.48
C SER A 72 17.58 -28.61 61.63
N VAL A 73 18.81 -29.09 61.52
CA VAL A 73 19.58 -29.60 62.66
C VAL A 73 19.86 -28.38 63.55
N SER A 74 19.09 -28.21 64.63
CA SER A 74 19.20 -27.13 65.63
C SER A 74 19.41 -25.75 65.01
N SER A 75 18.31 -25.07 64.65
CA SER A 75 18.27 -23.72 64.09
C SER A 75 19.40 -22.83 64.62
N LEU A 76 20.43 -22.64 63.79
CA LEU A 76 21.44 -21.61 63.99
C LEU A 76 20.68 -20.28 64.16
N ARG A 77 20.90 -19.56 65.26
CA ARG A 77 20.09 -18.38 65.72
C ARG A 77 19.94 -17.22 64.71
N GLY A 78 20.45 -17.34 63.49
CA GLY A 78 20.39 -16.34 62.43
C GLY A 78 19.51 -16.67 61.21
N THR A 79 18.84 -17.83 61.16
CA THR A 79 17.92 -18.15 60.04
C THR A 79 16.58 -17.46 60.24
N ARG A 80 16.09 -16.74 59.21
CA ARG A 80 14.72 -16.20 59.20
C ARG A 80 13.71 -17.34 59.26
N GLU A 81 12.58 -17.09 59.90
CA GLU A 81 11.50 -18.07 60.06
C GLU A 81 10.23 -17.57 59.35
N CYS A 82 9.49 -18.50 58.76
CA CYS A 82 8.16 -18.27 58.22
C CYS A 82 7.15 -18.90 59.17
N THR A 83 6.08 -18.16 59.45
CA THR A 83 5.02 -18.65 60.32
C THR A 83 3.68 -18.65 59.60
N VAL A 84 2.95 -19.76 59.74
CA VAL A 84 1.62 -19.94 59.17
C VAL A 84 0.63 -20.13 60.32
N ASP A 85 -0.32 -19.20 60.40
CA ASP A 85 -1.44 -19.25 61.35
C ASP A 85 -2.66 -19.92 60.67
N SER A 86 -3.38 -20.76 61.40
CA SER A 86 -4.59 -21.42 60.93
C SER A 86 -5.83 -20.62 61.34
N GLY A 87 -6.80 -20.49 60.43
CA GLY A 87 -8.12 -19.93 60.76
C GLY A 87 -9.00 -20.89 61.58
N PHE A 88 -8.62 -22.16 61.69
CA PHE A 88 -9.26 -23.16 62.54
C PHE A 88 -8.56 -23.18 63.90
N SER A 89 -9.33 -22.98 64.99
CA SER A 89 -8.84 -22.90 66.38
C SER A 89 -8.19 -24.18 66.92
N GLU A 90 -8.40 -25.32 66.24
CA GLU A 90 -7.88 -26.63 66.63
C GLU A 90 -6.44 -26.87 66.16
N PHE A 91 -5.93 -26.07 65.21
CA PHE A 91 -4.58 -26.25 64.67
C PHE A 91 -3.62 -25.22 65.28
N SER A 92 -2.52 -25.73 65.84
CA SER A 92 -1.44 -24.89 66.35
C SER A 92 -0.70 -24.17 65.23
N LYS A 93 -0.22 -22.97 65.53
CA LYS A 93 0.70 -22.17 64.71
C LYS A 93 1.92 -23.00 64.26
N GLN A 94 2.23 -22.98 62.97
CA GLN A 94 3.37 -23.72 62.40
C GLN A 94 4.51 -22.78 62.05
N VAL A 95 5.71 -23.08 62.53
CA VAL A 95 6.93 -22.29 62.28
C VAL A 95 7.94 -23.15 61.54
N ILE A 96 8.46 -22.66 60.41
CA ILE A 96 9.49 -23.32 59.61
C ILE A 96 10.62 -22.36 59.24
N PRO A 97 11.87 -22.83 59.08
CA PRO A 97 12.95 -21.99 58.59
C PRO A 97 12.69 -21.53 57.14
N LEU A 98 12.87 -20.24 56.88
CA LEU A 98 12.72 -19.65 55.55
C LEU A 98 14.03 -19.82 54.76
N LYS A 99 14.01 -20.65 53.70
CA LYS A 99 15.15 -20.78 52.79
C LYS A 99 15.24 -19.55 51.89
N THR A 100 16.27 -18.73 52.07
CA THR A 100 16.58 -17.64 51.14
C THR A 100 17.04 -18.19 49.80
N LEU A 101 16.39 -17.77 48.71
CA LEU A 101 16.86 -17.99 47.35
C LEU A 101 18.02 -17.03 47.08
N ASN A 102 19.13 -17.56 46.54
CA ASN A 102 20.31 -16.76 46.25
C ASN A 102 20.00 -15.70 45.18
N ALA A 103 20.66 -14.55 45.28
CA ALA A 103 20.46 -13.45 44.34
C ALA A 103 20.80 -13.87 42.90
N VAL A 104 19.90 -13.56 41.97
CA VAL A 104 20.07 -13.73 40.52
C VAL A 104 19.99 -12.35 39.88
N ALA A 105 20.95 -12.02 39.02
CA ALA A 105 20.97 -10.73 38.34
C ALA A 105 19.76 -10.60 37.42
N SER A 106 19.00 -9.51 37.56
CA SER A 106 17.93 -9.18 36.63
C SER A 106 18.48 -8.53 35.37
N VAL A 107 17.75 -8.68 34.27
CA VAL A 107 18.01 -7.97 33.02
C VAL A 107 17.04 -6.79 32.89
N PRO A 108 17.43 -5.70 32.21
CA PRO A 108 16.52 -4.58 31.99
C PRO A 108 15.27 -5.00 31.19
N VAL A 109 14.15 -4.31 31.42
CA VAL A 109 12.85 -4.62 30.79
C VAL A 109 12.95 -4.47 29.26
N MET A 110 12.38 -5.43 28.53
CA MET A 110 12.27 -5.39 27.08
C MET A 110 10.97 -6.04 26.63
N TYR A 111 10.16 -5.31 25.87
CA TYR A 111 9.02 -5.87 25.14
C TYR A 111 9.50 -6.52 23.83
N SER A 112 8.79 -7.55 23.37
CA SER A 112 9.11 -8.21 22.10
C SER A 112 8.94 -7.25 20.93
N TRP A 113 9.87 -7.30 19.98
CA TRP A 113 9.82 -6.49 18.76
C TRP A 113 10.33 -7.28 17.56
N SER A 114 9.89 -6.90 16.36
CA SER A 114 10.30 -7.57 15.12
C SER A 114 11.44 -6.84 14.41
N PRO A 115 12.49 -7.54 13.94
CA PRO A 115 13.61 -6.91 13.27
C PRO A 115 13.28 -6.45 11.84
N LEU A 116 13.75 -5.26 11.48
CA LEU A 116 13.60 -4.63 10.18
C LEU A 116 14.95 -4.29 9.55
N GLN A 117 15.00 -4.34 8.22
CA GLN A 117 16.12 -3.82 7.41
C GLN A 117 15.74 -2.58 6.60
N GLN A 118 14.43 -2.35 6.43
CA GLN A 118 13.81 -1.23 5.74
C GLN A 118 12.55 -0.88 6.53
N ASN A 119 12.08 0.36 6.40
CA ASN A 119 10.85 0.79 7.03
C ASN A 119 9.63 0.00 6.52
N PHE A 120 8.57 -0.03 7.31
CA PHE A 120 7.35 -0.79 7.04
C PHE A 120 6.12 0.12 7.19
N MET A 121 5.42 0.44 6.11
CA MET A 121 4.20 1.23 6.14
C MET A 121 3.08 0.48 6.87
N VAL A 122 2.38 1.16 7.77
CA VAL A 122 1.24 0.64 8.52
C VAL A 122 0.09 1.62 8.40
N GLU A 123 -1.11 1.09 8.13
CA GLU A 123 -2.33 1.88 8.10
C GLU A 123 -2.80 2.23 9.53
N ASP A 124 -3.54 3.32 9.64
CA ASP A 124 -4.00 3.84 10.92
C ASP A 124 -4.99 2.88 11.60
N GLU A 125 -4.81 2.67 12.91
CA GLU A 125 -5.72 1.87 13.71
C GLU A 125 -6.91 2.74 14.14
N THR A 126 -8.09 2.51 13.57
CA THR A 126 -9.30 3.29 13.88
C THR A 126 -10.05 2.80 15.13
N VAL A 127 -9.69 1.62 15.65
CA VAL A 127 -10.31 0.99 16.82
C VAL A 127 -9.24 0.51 17.78
N LEU A 128 -9.41 0.84 19.07
CA LEU A 128 -8.51 0.38 20.11
C LEU A 128 -8.79 -1.09 20.44
N HIS A 129 -7.86 -1.98 20.08
CA HIS A 129 -8.03 -3.43 20.29
C HIS A 129 -7.79 -3.87 21.75
N ASN A 130 -7.03 -3.10 22.52
CA ASN A 130 -6.67 -3.44 23.89
C ASN A 130 -6.51 -2.17 24.73
N ILE A 131 -7.10 -2.15 25.93
CA ILE A 131 -6.86 -1.09 26.91
C ILE A 131 -5.58 -1.47 27.69
N PRO A 132 -4.52 -0.64 27.64
CA PRO A 132 -3.28 -0.96 28.34
C PRO A 132 -3.54 -1.07 29.86
N TYR A 133 -3.21 -2.22 30.45
CA TYR A 133 -3.22 -2.36 31.90
C TYR A 133 -1.97 -1.70 32.49
N MET A 134 -2.17 -0.80 33.45
CA MET A 134 -1.10 0.00 34.05
C MET A 134 -0.96 -0.24 35.56
N GLY A 135 -1.62 -1.25 36.11
CA GLY A 135 -1.67 -1.49 37.55
C GLY A 135 -2.83 -0.76 38.22
N ASP A 136 -3.45 -1.42 39.20
CA ASP A 136 -4.62 -0.89 39.92
C ASP A 136 -4.30 0.43 40.64
N GLU A 137 -3.07 0.57 41.15
CA GLU A 137 -2.60 1.76 41.87
C GLU A 137 -2.56 3.03 40.99
N ILE A 138 -2.35 2.88 39.67
CA ILE A 138 -2.30 3.99 38.72
C ILE A 138 -3.69 4.30 38.15
N LEU A 139 -4.55 3.27 38.03
CA LEU A 139 -5.93 3.43 37.55
C LEU A 139 -6.78 4.30 38.50
N ASP A 140 -6.53 4.21 39.81
CA ASP A 140 -7.24 5.00 40.83
C ASP A 140 -6.83 6.49 40.85
N GLN A 141 -5.66 6.85 40.29
CA GLN A 141 -5.13 8.22 40.33
C GLN A 141 -5.43 9.03 39.05
N ASP A 142 -5.58 8.37 37.89
CA ASP A 142 -5.55 9.01 36.57
C ASP A 142 -6.67 8.50 35.64
N GLY A 143 -7.89 8.38 36.16
CA GLY A 143 -9.07 7.92 35.38
C GLY A 143 -9.36 8.75 34.12
N THR A 144 -8.93 10.03 34.10
CA THR A 144 -9.05 10.93 32.94
C THR A 144 -8.22 10.46 31.74
N PHE A 145 -7.10 9.77 31.96
CA PHE A 145 -6.25 9.26 30.88
C PHE A 145 -6.99 8.20 30.04
N ILE A 146 -7.72 7.30 30.69
CA ILE A 146 -8.47 6.24 29.99
C ILE A 146 -9.59 6.85 29.14
N GLU A 147 -10.32 7.83 29.69
CA GLU A 147 -11.35 8.55 28.95
C GLU A 147 -10.76 9.31 27.74
N GLU A 148 -9.62 10.00 27.94
CA GLU A 148 -8.94 10.70 26.85
C GLU A 148 -8.41 9.74 25.79
N LEU A 149 -7.85 8.59 26.20
CA LEU A 149 -7.37 7.56 25.29
C LEU A 149 -8.52 7.06 24.40
N ILE A 150 -9.65 6.68 25.01
CA ILE A 150 -10.84 6.22 24.32
C ILE A 150 -11.38 7.28 23.35
N LYS A 151 -11.35 8.56 23.74
CA LYS A 151 -11.78 9.68 22.90
C LYS A 151 -10.98 9.82 21.60
N ASN A 152 -9.69 9.48 21.59
CA ASN A 152 -8.86 9.56 20.36
C ASN A 152 -9.17 8.45 19.35
N TYR A 153 -9.88 7.41 19.78
CA TYR A 153 -10.42 6.36 18.92
C TYR A 153 -11.93 6.53 18.70
N ASP A 154 -12.45 7.75 18.83
CA ASP A 154 -13.88 8.08 18.69
C ASP A 154 -14.81 7.23 19.58
N GLY A 155 -14.32 6.77 20.74
CA GLY A 155 -15.09 5.90 21.63
C GLY A 155 -15.08 4.42 21.24
N LYS A 156 -14.36 4.01 20.19
CA LYS A 156 -14.36 2.64 19.67
C LYS A 156 -13.30 1.78 20.37
N VAL A 157 -13.74 0.92 21.27
CA VAL A 157 -12.92 -0.13 21.90
C VAL A 157 -13.42 -1.50 21.47
N HIS A 158 -12.51 -2.38 21.04
CA HIS A 158 -12.87 -3.73 20.69
C HIS A 158 -13.47 -4.47 21.89
N GLY A 159 -14.72 -4.93 21.76
CA GLY A 159 -15.41 -5.71 22.79
C GLY A 159 -16.28 -4.89 23.74
N ASP A 160 -16.36 -3.56 23.59
CA ASP A 160 -17.37 -2.75 24.27
C ASP A 160 -18.75 -3.01 23.62
N ARG A 161 -19.53 -3.92 24.20
CA ARG A 161 -20.78 -4.42 23.59
C ARG A 161 -21.91 -4.62 24.60
N GLU A 162 -23.13 -4.30 24.16
CA GLU A 162 -24.38 -4.76 24.81
C GLU A 162 -24.76 -6.21 24.43
N CYS A 163 -24.14 -6.79 23.39
CA CYS A 163 -24.44 -8.12 22.85
C CYS A 163 -23.18 -8.99 22.67
N GLY A 164 -23.35 -10.32 22.73
CA GLY A 164 -22.24 -11.29 22.75
C GLY A 164 -21.41 -11.43 21.46
N PHE A 165 -20.70 -12.55 21.31
CA PHE A 165 -19.79 -12.81 20.18
C PHE A 165 -20.52 -13.29 18.92
N ILE A 166 -20.33 -12.59 17.79
CA ILE A 166 -20.78 -13.01 16.45
C ILE A 166 -19.57 -13.53 15.64
N ASN A 167 -19.68 -14.76 15.14
CA ASN A 167 -18.73 -15.36 14.19
C ASN A 167 -19.32 -15.31 12.77
N ASP A 168 -18.49 -15.61 11.77
CA ASP A 168 -18.86 -15.49 10.36
C ASP A 168 -20.01 -16.43 9.97
N GLU A 169 -20.09 -17.62 10.57
CA GLU A 169 -21.21 -18.55 10.34
C GLU A 169 -22.54 -18.03 10.90
N ILE A 170 -22.56 -17.56 12.15
CA ILE A 170 -23.76 -16.96 12.76
C ILE A 170 -24.12 -15.67 12.02
N PHE A 171 -23.13 -14.91 11.54
CA PHE A 171 -23.37 -13.72 10.72
C PHE A 171 -24.11 -14.05 9.42
N VAL A 172 -23.64 -15.04 8.66
CA VAL A 172 -24.31 -15.49 7.43
C VAL A 172 -25.72 -16.02 7.72
N GLU A 173 -25.89 -16.82 8.78
CA GLU A 173 -27.21 -17.31 9.20
C GLU A 173 -28.15 -16.18 9.66
N LEU A 174 -27.62 -15.17 10.35
CA LEU A 174 -28.40 -14.04 10.87
C LEU A 174 -28.87 -13.11 9.75
N VAL A 175 -28.07 -12.93 8.71
CA VAL A 175 -28.41 -12.13 7.53
C VAL A 175 -29.27 -12.93 6.54
N GLY A 176 -29.00 -14.23 6.40
CA GLY A 176 -29.69 -15.12 5.47
C GLY A 176 -30.98 -15.75 6.00
N ASP A 177 -31.43 -15.41 7.22
CA ASP A 177 -32.63 -16.01 7.80
C ASP A 177 -33.91 -15.55 7.04
N PRO A 178 -34.64 -16.48 6.38
CA PRO A 178 -35.85 -16.16 5.62
C PRO A 178 -36.98 -15.58 6.48
N HIS A 179 -36.91 -15.66 7.81
CA HIS A 179 -37.87 -14.97 8.69
C HIS A 179 -37.72 -13.44 8.70
N GLN A 180 -36.54 -12.90 8.38
CA GLN A 180 -36.36 -11.46 8.16
C GLN A 180 -36.92 -11.01 6.80
N GLU A 181 -36.80 -11.83 5.75
CA GLU A 181 -37.35 -11.55 4.42
C GLU A 181 -38.88 -11.75 4.31
N SER A 182 -39.43 -12.75 5.01
CA SER A 182 -40.87 -13.08 4.92
C SER A 182 -41.80 -11.95 5.36
N LEU A 183 -41.30 -11.00 6.16
CA LEU A 183 -42.05 -9.84 6.64
C LEU A 183 -41.81 -8.58 5.80
N ILE A 184 -40.79 -8.56 4.93
CA ILE A 184 -40.62 -7.50 3.91
C ILE A 184 -41.62 -7.75 2.77
N ASN A 185 -41.83 -9.02 2.40
CA ASN A 185 -42.82 -9.40 1.38
C ASN A 185 -44.28 -9.25 1.82
N THR A 186 -44.55 -8.99 3.11
CA THR A 186 -45.92 -8.64 3.55
C THR A 186 -46.28 -7.18 3.24
N GLU A 187 -45.30 -6.33 2.89
CA GLU A 187 -45.52 -4.92 2.52
C GLU A 187 -45.46 -4.67 1.00
N SER A 188 -45.23 -5.69 0.15
CA SER A 188 -45.23 -5.57 -1.32
C SER A 188 -46.30 -6.44 -2.00
N LYS A 189 -47.53 -6.42 -1.47
CA LYS A 189 -48.72 -6.75 -2.28
C LYS A 189 -49.22 -5.51 -3.02
N ALA A 190 -48.41 -5.05 -3.97
CA ALA A 190 -48.80 -4.19 -5.07
C ALA A 190 -47.73 -4.23 -6.17
N ASP A 191 -47.36 -5.43 -6.63
CA ASP A 191 -47.16 -5.68 -8.07
C ASP A 191 -46.78 -7.16 -8.29
N CYS A 192 -47.47 -7.80 -9.23
CA CYS A 192 -47.18 -9.15 -9.67
C CYS A 192 -45.97 -9.15 -10.63
N SER A 193 -44.88 -9.79 -10.23
CA SER A 193 -44.12 -10.68 -11.13
C SER A 193 -43.30 -11.66 -10.31
N SER A 194 -43.54 -12.94 -10.57
CA SER A 194 -42.79 -14.06 -10.02
C SER A 194 -41.41 -14.12 -10.66
N ASP A 195 -40.36 -13.91 -9.87
CA ASP A 195 -39.03 -14.39 -10.25
C ASP A 195 -38.31 -14.96 -9.02
N SER A 196 -37.96 -16.24 -9.10
CA SER A 196 -37.38 -17.06 -8.04
C SER A 196 -35.85 -17.01 -8.11
N SER A 197 -35.29 -15.81 -7.96
CA SER A 197 -33.86 -15.61 -7.67
C SER A 197 -33.74 -15.02 -6.27
N LYS A 198 -32.85 -15.58 -5.43
CA LYS A 198 -32.60 -15.10 -4.06
C LYS A 198 -32.25 -13.61 -4.13
N LYS A 199 -33.14 -12.73 -3.66
CA LYS A 199 -32.87 -11.29 -3.61
C LYS A 199 -31.78 -11.02 -2.58
N PHE A 200 -30.86 -10.13 -2.90
CA PHE A 200 -29.83 -9.70 -1.95
C PHE A 200 -30.50 -9.06 -0.72
N PRO A 201 -30.03 -9.33 0.51
CA PRO A 201 -30.65 -8.80 1.74
C PRO A 201 -30.70 -7.26 1.77
N SER A 202 -31.69 -6.70 2.48
CA SER A 202 -31.90 -5.24 2.57
C SER A 202 -30.80 -4.53 3.36
N ASP A 203 -30.38 -3.34 2.89
CA ASP A 203 -29.39 -2.47 3.53
C ASP A 203 -29.72 -2.13 5.00
N LYS A 204 -31.01 -2.07 5.35
CA LYS A 204 -31.49 -1.82 6.72
C LYS A 204 -31.09 -2.91 7.72
N ILE A 205 -30.85 -4.13 7.27
CA ILE A 205 -30.39 -5.24 8.11
C ILE A 205 -28.91 -5.03 8.47
N PHE A 206 -28.09 -4.63 7.49
CA PHE A 206 -26.68 -4.33 7.71
C PHE A 206 -26.47 -3.12 8.63
N GLU A 207 -27.29 -2.08 8.51
CA GLU A 207 -27.31 -0.95 9.47
C GLU A 207 -27.64 -1.41 10.90
N ALA A 208 -28.63 -2.29 11.03
CA ALA A 208 -29.04 -2.81 12.33
C ALA A 208 -27.98 -3.75 12.94
N ILE A 209 -27.24 -4.52 12.13
CA ILE A 209 -26.15 -5.37 12.59
C ILE A 209 -24.91 -4.53 12.93
N SER A 210 -24.51 -3.58 12.08
CA SER A 210 -23.37 -2.68 12.34
C SER A 210 -23.58 -1.87 13.63
N SER A 211 -24.80 -1.37 13.87
CA SER A 211 -25.11 -0.68 15.13
C SER A 211 -25.11 -1.57 16.38
N MET A 212 -25.27 -2.89 16.23
CA MET A 212 -25.19 -3.87 17.34
C MET A 212 -23.79 -4.46 17.50
N PHE A 213 -22.98 -4.45 16.43
CA PHE A 213 -21.62 -4.95 16.35
C PHE A 213 -20.70 -3.94 15.64
N PRO A 214 -20.40 -2.78 16.26
CA PRO A 214 -19.60 -1.73 15.63
C PRO A 214 -18.18 -2.18 15.27
N ASP A 215 -17.65 -3.17 15.98
CA ASP A 215 -16.32 -3.75 15.77
C ASP A 215 -16.21 -4.63 14.51
N LYS A 216 -17.35 -5.06 13.94
CA LYS A 216 -17.36 -5.89 12.74
C LYS A 216 -17.35 -5.09 11.44
N GLY A 217 -17.42 -3.77 11.55
CA GLY A 217 -17.26 -2.87 10.43
C GLY A 217 -18.47 -2.00 10.13
N SER A 218 -18.28 -1.13 9.14
CA SER A 218 -19.36 -0.30 8.61
C SER A 218 -20.43 -1.14 7.91
N THR A 219 -21.53 -0.50 7.53
CA THR A 219 -22.59 -1.12 6.73
C THR A 219 -22.11 -1.69 5.42
N GLU A 220 -21.16 -1.01 4.78
CA GLU A 220 -20.54 -1.39 3.51
C GLU A 220 -19.61 -2.58 3.71
N GLU A 221 -18.76 -2.56 4.74
CA GLU A 221 -17.83 -3.65 5.06
C GLU A 221 -18.58 -4.95 5.37
N LEU A 222 -19.66 -4.88 6.15
CA LEU A 222 -20.49 -6.06 6.43
C LEU A 222 -21.21 -6.59 5.18
N LYS A 223 -21.61 -5.70 4.27
CA LYS A 223 -22.27 -6.06 3.02
C LYS A 223 -21.31 -6.75 2.05
N GLU A 224 -20.08 -6.25 1.94
CA GLU A 224 -19.00 -6.90 1.19
C GLU A 224 -18.65 -8.26 1.79
N LYS A 225 -18.47 -8.31 3.12
CA LYS A 225 -18.20 -9.56 3.83
C LYS A 225 -19.30 -10.60 3.64
N TYR A 226 -20.58 -10.20 3.64
CA TYR A 226 -21.69 -11.13 3.36
C TYR A 226 -21.66 -11.66 1.92
N LYS A 227 -21.33 -10.82 0.93
CA LYS A 227 -21.16 -11.27 -0.46
C LYS A 227 -20.04 -12.31 -0.56
N GLU A 228 -18.87 -12.00 -0.01
CA GLU A 228 -17.72 -12.92 -0.01
C GLU A 228 -18.04 -14.28 0.62
N LEU A 229 -18.81 -14.29 1.71
CA LEU A 229 -19.16 -15.51 2.44
C LEU A 229 -20.32 -16.31 1.82
N THR A 230 -21.20 -15.67 1.03
CA THR A 230 -22.38 -16.32 0.44
C THR A 230 -22.25 -16.67 -1.03
N GLU A 231 -21.29 -16.07 -1.73
CA GLU A 231 -20.96 -16.49 -3.09
C GLU A 231 -20.43 -17.93 -3.08
N PRO A 232 -21.05 -18.86 -3.84
CA PRO A 232 -20.61 -20.24 -3.87
C PRO A 232 -19.20 -20.31 -4.44
N GLN A 233 -18.23 -20.57 -3.56
CA GLN A 233 -16.87 -20.96 -3.89
C GLN A 233 -16.91 -22.35 -4.56
N VAL A 234 -17.33 -22.41 -5.83
CA VAL A 234 -17.13 -23.62 -6.64
C VAL A 234 -15.61 -23.83 -6.68
N PRO A 235 -15.08 -25.00 -6.29
CA PRO A 235 -13.64 -25.23 -6.29
C PRO A 235 -13.06 -24.95 -7.69
N GLY A 236 -12.33 -23.84 -7.83
CA GLY A 236 -11.73 -23.40 -9.08
C GLY A 236 -12.54 -22.45 -9.97
N ALA A 237 -13.73 -21.99 -9.57
CA ALA A 237 -14.39 -20.86 -10.21
C ALA A 237 -13.92 -19.55 -9.58
N LEU A 238 -13.22 -18.73 -10.36
CA LEU A 238 -12.81 -17.41 -9.95
C LEU A 238 -14.00 -16.43 -10.04
N PRO A 239 -14.04 -15.38 -9.20
CA PRO A 239 -14.99 -14.27 -9.35
C PRO A 239 -15.00 -13.73 -10.78
N PRO A 240 -16.12 -13.17 -11.28
CA PRO A 240 -16.24 -12.73 -12.66
C PRO A 240 -15.21 -11.67 -13.07
N GLU A 241 -14.71 -10.87 -12.13
CA GLU A 241 -13.66 -9.86 -12.34
C GLU A 241 -12.24 -10.45 -12.30
N CYS A 242 -12.06 -11.69 -11.83
CA CYS A 242 -10.77 -12.35 -11.77
C CYS A 242 -10.45 -13.08 -13.09
N THR A 243 -9.26 -12.83 -13.62
CA THR A 243 -8.78 -13.51 -14.83
C THR A 243 -8.18 -14.88 -14.46
N PRO A 244 -8.66 -16.00 -15.05
CA PRO A 244 -8.08 -17.32 -14.84
C PRO A 244 -6.61 -17.39 -15.20
N ASN A 245 -5.86 -18.24 -14.49
CA ASN A 245 -4.45 -18.49 -14.79
C ASN A 245 -4.31 -18.99 -16.24
N MET A 246 -3.47 -18.32 -17.01
CA MET A 246 -3.17 -18.68 -18.41
C MET A 246 -2.50 -20.05 -18.53
N ASP A 247 -1.75 -20.49 -17.52
CA ASP A 247 -1.11 -21.81 -17.48
C ASP A 247 -2.05 -22.91 -16.95
N GLY A 248 -3.28 -22.54 -16.56
CA GLY A 248 -4.25 -23.44 -15.96
C GLY A 248 -5.20 -24.10 -16.97
N PRO A 249 -5.88 -25.20 -16.59
CA PRO A 249 -6.85 -25.88 -17.46
C PRO A 249 -8.10 -25.04 -17.74
N ASN A 250 -8.40 -24.04 -16.89
CA ASN A 250 -9.54 -23.14 -17.00
C ASN A 250 -9.21 -21.81 -17.70
N ALA A 251 -8.10 -21.76 -18.47
CA ALA A 251 -7.69 -20.55 -19.18
C ALA A 251 -8.79 -20.04 -20.10
N ARG A 252 -9.04 -18.71 -20.08
CA ARG A 252 -10.02 -18.03 -20.94
C ARG A 252 -9.33 -17.03 -21.86
N SER A 253 -9.91 -16.85 -23.04
CA SER A 253 -9.43 -15.87 -24.02
C SER A 253 -9.90 -14.49 -23.58
N VAL A 254 -8.98 -13.66 -23.06
CA VAL A 254 -9.27 -12.35 -22.45
C VAL A 254 -8.46 -11.25 -23.12
N GLN A 255 -8.79 -9.98 -22.83
CA GLN A 255 -8.04 -8.84 -23.39
C GLN A 255 -6.67 -8.67 -22.72
N ARG A 256 -5.77 -7.91 -23.36
CA ARG A 256 -4.43 -7.59 -22.82
C ARG A 256 -4.51 -6.97 -21.43
N GLU A 257 -5.36 -5.97 -21.24
CA GLU A 257 -5.43 -5.25 -19.96
C GLU A 257 -5.96 -6.16 -18.85
N GLN A 258 -6.91 -7.05 -19.16
CA GLN A 258 -7.40 -8.06 -18.20
C GLN A 258 -6.30 -9.05 -17.82
N SER A 259 -5.53 -9.54 -18.80
CA SER A 259 -4.41 -10.47 -18.58
C SER A 259 -3.30 -9.86 -17.70
N LEU A 260 -3.05 -8.56 -17.86
CA LEU A 260 -1.99 -7.84 -17.15
C LEU A 260 -2.47 -7.08 -15.92
N HIS A 261 -3.78 -7.04 -15.65
CA HIS A 261 -4.39 -6.18 -14.62
C HIS A 261 -3.74 -6.37 -13.24
N SER A 262 -3.66 -7.61 -12.76
CA SER A 262 -3.04 -7.94 -11.48
C SER A 262 -1.58 -7.49 -11.42
N PHE A 263 -0.84 -7.67 -12.52
CA PHE A 263 0.55 -7.26 -12.60
C PHE A 263 0.71 -5.73 -12.62
N HIS A 264 -0.15 -5.00 -13.33
CA HIS A 264 -0.11 -3.55 -13.42
C HIS A 264 -0.53 -2.87 -12.11
N THR A 265 -1.55 -3.40 -11.44
CA THR A 265 -2.13 -2.81 -10.24
C THR A 265 -1.28 -3.08 -8.99
N LEU A 266 -0.79 -4.31 -8.82
CA LEU A 266 -0.05 -4.70 -7.61
C LEU A 266 1.45 -4.40 -7.68
N PHE A 267 2.03 -4.22 -8.87
CA PHE A 267 3.47 -4.01 -9.00
C PHE A 267 3.89 -2.60 -8.60
N CYS A 268 4.77 -2.49 -7.61
CA CYS A 268 5.40 -1.24 -7.27
C CYS A 268 6.66 -0.97 -8.11
N ARG A 269 6.60 0.02 -9.01
CA ARG A 269 7.73 0.46 -9.84
C ARG A 269 8.92 1.01 -9.04
N ARG A 270 8.72 1.45 -7.79
CA ARG A 270 9.77 2.09 -6.96
C ARG A 270 10.72 1.06 -6.35
N CYS A 271 10.18 -0.04 -5.84
CA CYS A 271 10.94 -1.09 -5.14
C CYS A 271 10.93 -2.47 -5.82
N PHE A 272 10.23 -2.59 -6.97
CA PHE A 272 10.18 -3.79 -7.81
C PHE A 272 9.59 -5.04 -7.11
N LYS A 273 8.57 -4.84 -6.28
CA LYS A 273 7.82 -5.90 -5.58
C LYS A 273 6.33 -5.76 -5.86
N TYR A 274 5.60 -6.87 -5.84
CA TYR A 274 4.13 -6.86 -5.80
C TYR A 274 3.68 -6.60 -4.37
N ASP A 275 2.64 -5.78 -4.21
CA ASP A 275 2.02 -5.44 -2.93
C ASP A 275 3.05 -5.02 -1.87
N CYS A 276 3.77 -3.94 -2.16
CA CYS A 276 4.95 -3.59 -1.37
C CYS A 276 4.58 -2.95 -0.03
N PHE A 277 5.28 -3.34 1.04
CA PHE A 277 5.09 -2.81 2.40
C PHE A 277 5.54 -1.35 2.62
N LEU A 278 5.82 -0.56 1.59
CA LEU A 278 6.38 0.80 1.77
C LEU A 278 5.61 1.89 1.04
N HIS A 279 4.96 1.57 -0.09
CA HIS A 279 4.29 2.56 -0.94
C HIS A 279 2.79 2.24 -0.99
N PRO A 280 1.94 3.03 -0.32
CA PRO A 280 0.51 2.73 -0.20
C PRO A 280 -0.28 3.04 -1.50
N PHE A 281 0.24 3.94 -2.34
CA PHE A 281 -0.43 4.32 -3.58
C PHE A 281 -0.04 3.41 -4.74
N HIS A 282 -1.04 2.89 -5.46
CA HIS A 282 -0.86 2.12 -6.69
C HIS A 282 -0.16 2.92 -7.79
N ALA A 283 0.48 2.20 -8.73
CA ALA A 283 1.15 2.83 -9.86
C ALA A 283 0.16 3.60 -10.74
N THR A 284 0.54 4.80 -11.19
CA THR A 284 -0.31 5.57 -12.10
C THR A 284 -0.43 4.85 -13.45
N PRO A 285 -1.59 4.91 -14.14
CA PRO A 285 -1.82 4.16 -15.37
C PRO A 285 -0.79 4.40 -16.49
N ASN A 286 -0.16 5.58 -16.54
CA ASN A 286 0.87 5.86 -17.55
C ASN A 286 2.23 5.26 -17.23
N THR A 287 2.46 4.81 -15.99
CA THR A 287 3.75 4.25 -15.55
C THR A 287 4.11 2.94 -16.24
N TYR A 288 3.12 2.08 -16.53
CA TYR A 288 3.32 0.83 -17.26
C TYR A 288 3.11 0.96 -18.77
N LYS A 289 2.72 2.16 -19.26
CA LYS A 289 2.68 2.45 -20.70
C LYS A 289 4.07 2.84 -21.18
N ARG A 290 4.62 2.07 -22.10
CA ARG A 290 5.91 2.38 -22.73
C ARG A 290 5.69 3.17 -24.02
N LYS A 291 6.52 4.17 -24.28
CA LYS A 291 6.57 4.82 -25.59
C LYS A 291 6.99 3.82 -26.66
N ASN A 292 6.30 3.88 -27.80
CA ASN A 292 6.61 3.16 -29.02
C ASN A 292 8.06 3.49 -29.41
N MET A 293 9.03 2.61 -29.12
CA MET A 293 10.35 2.75 -29.70
C MET A 293 10.24 2.20 -31.11
N GLU A 294 10.48 3.09 -32.08
CA GLU A 294 10.50 2.82 -33.52
C GLU A 294 10.89 1.38 -33.83
N ASN A 295 10.00 0.72 -34.56
CA ASN A 295 10.10 -0.66 -35.02
C ASN A 295 11.52 -1.02 -35.48
N LEU A 296 12.27 -1.73 -34.64
CA LEU A 296 13.31 -2.65 -35.10
C LEU A 296 12.57 -3.83 -35.74
N VAL A 297 12.04 -3.62 -36.95
CA VAL A 297 11.59 -4.74 -37.79
C VAL A 297 12.86 -5.45 -38.23
N ASP A 298 13.06 -6.67 -37.73
CA ASP A 298 14.12 -7.52 -38.26
C ASP A 298 13.89 -7.68 -39.76
N SER A 299 14.87 -7.29 -40.57
CA SER A 299 14.77 -7.33 -42.03
C SER A 299 14.99 -8.74 -42.61
N LYS A 300 15.19 -9.73 -41.74
CA LYS A 300 15.50 -11.11 -42.11
C LYS A 300 14.33 -12.04 -41.78
N PRO A 301 13.97 -12.96 -42.68
CA PRO A 301 12.95 -13.96 -42.40
C PRO A 301 13.40 -14.86 -41.26
N CYS A 302 12.48 -15.20 -40.35
CA CYS A 302 12.77 -16.01 -39.15
C CYS A 302 12.84 -17.53 -39.41
N GLY A 303 12.53 -17.97 -40.63
CA GLY A 303 12.50 -19.38 -41.06
C GLY A 303 11.64 -19.54 -42.31
N ASP A 304 11.46 -20.78 -42.79
CA ASP A 304 10.78 -21.09 -44.07
C ASP A 304 9.28 -20.71 -44.07
N GLU A 305 8.62 -20.73 -42.91
CA GLU A 305 7.21 -20.31 -42.71
C GLU A 305 7.09 -18.88 -42.17
N CYS A 306 7.92 -17.96 -42.69
CA CYS A 306 7.88 -16.56 -42.29
C CYS A 306 6.81 -15.77 -43.05
N TYR A 307 6.05 -14.91 -42.35
CA TYR A 307 5.07 -14.01 -42.98
C TYR A 307 5.69 -13.07 -44.02
N MET A 308 7.00 -12.81 -43.94
CA MET A 308 7.71 -11.96 -44.90
C MET A 308 7.74 -12.55 -46.31
N TYR A 309 7.67 -13.88 -46.46
CA TYR A 309 7.57 -14.52 -47.78
C TYR A 309 6.22 -14.28 -48.48
N LEU A 310 5.21 -13.79 -47.76
CA LEU A 310 3.94 -13.36 -48.34
C LEU A 310 4.05 -12.00 -49.04
N TYR A 311 5.13 -11.24 -48.80
CA TYR A 311 5.42 -9.94 -49.39
C TYR A 311 6.87 -9.90 -49.89
N PRO A 312 7.19 -10.51 -51.05
CA PRO A 312 8.57 -10.70 -51.51
C PRO A 312 9.29 -9.42 -51.99
N ASP A 313 8.60 -8.29 -52.11
CA ASP A 313 9.17 -7.05 -52.64
C ASP A 313 8.84 -5.89 -51.69
N GLY A 314 9.83 -5.05 -51.41
CA GLY A 314 9.85 -4.03 -50.35
C GLY A 314 8.83 -2.88 -50.47
N MET A 315 7.54 -3.18 -50.60
CA MET A 315 6.46 -2.27 -50.24
C MET A 315 6.32 -2.27 -48.73
N ALA A 316 7.03 -1.32 -48.11
CA ALA A 316 6.69 -0.85 -46.78
C ALA A 316 5.17 -0.70 -46.67
N THR A 317 4.60 -1.25 -45.59
CA THR A 317 3.27 -0.97 -45.08
C THR A 317 2.64 0.26 -45.73
N GLU A 318 1.63 0.07 -46.58
CA GLU A 318 0.71 1.16 -46.87
C GLU A 318 0.06 1.53 -45.53
N ARG A 319 0.66 2.54 -44.89
CA ARG A 319 0.02 3.35 -43.86
C ARG A 319 -1.34 3.73 -44.46
N SER A 320 -2.41 3.19 -43.89
CA SER A 320 -3.75 3.76 -44.04
C SER A 320 -3.68 5.15 -43.41
N LYS A 321 -3.24 6.15 -44.20
CA LYS A 321 -3.21 7.55 -43.79
C LYS A 321 -4.67 7.93 -43.52
N THR A 322 -4.92 8.47 -42.34
CA THR A 322 -6.10 9.29 -42.09
C THR A 322 -6.14 10.41 -43.14
N PRO A 323 -7.33 10.85 -43.61
CA PRO A 323 -7.42 11.91 -44.61
C PRO A 323 -6.77 13.19 -44.08
N SER A 324 -5.78 13.71 -44.81
CA SER A 324 -5.16 15.00 -44.51
C SER A 324 -6.23 16.10 -44.60
N LYS A 325 -6.49 16.81 -43.51
CA LYS A 325 -7.15 18.12 -43.57
C LYS A 325 -6.33 19.03 -44.49
N ARG A 326 -7.03 19.74 -45.38
CA ARG A 326 -6.47 20.69 -46.35
C ARG A 326 -5.48 21.66 -45.68
N PRO A 327 -4.31 21.95 -46.28
CA PRO A 327 -3.47 23.02 -45.79
C PRO A 327 -4.12 24.36 -46.14
N VAL A 328 -4.41 25.17 -45.12
CA VAL A 328 -4.68 26.60 -45.29
C VAL A 328 -3.41 27.23 -45.85
N ILE A 329 -3.51 27.76 -47.07
CA ILE A 329 -2.46 28.55 -47.72
C ILE A 329 -2.18 29.78 -46.85
N ARG A 330 -1.06 29.76 -46.11
CA ARG A 330 -0.42 30.96 -45.57
C ARG A 330 0.47 31.55 -46.66
N ARG A 331 -0.03 32.57 -47.36
CA ARG A 331 0.81 33.48 -48.15
C ARG A 331 1.71 34.29 -47.18
N ARG A 332 3.01 34.38 -47.47
CA ARG A 332 3.95 35.28 -46.79
C ARG A 332 4.72 36.10 -47.83
N GLY A 333 4.78 37.41 -47.59
CA GLY A 333 5.62 38.43 -48.25
C GLY A 333 4.75 39.61 -48.72
N ARG A 334 4.97 40.89 -48.38
CA ARG A 334 6.02 41.65 -47.66
C ARG A 334 5.40 43.04 -47.28
N PRO A 335 6.10 44.05 -46.68
CA PRO A 335 5.55 44.95 -45.67
C PRO A 335 5.31 46.41 -46.13
N SER A 336 4.53 47.20 -45.38
CA SER A 336 4.85 48.60 -45.05
C SER A 336 3.89 49.19 -44.00
N ASP A 337 4.52 49.78 -42.99
CA ASP A 337 4.22 51.02 -42.26
C ASP A 337 2.88 51.36 -41.57
N ASN A 338 3.11 51.76 -40.32
CA ASN A 338 2.53 52.87 -39.55
C ASN A 338 1.31 52.66 -38.63
N SER A 339 1.62 52.88 -37.34
CA SER A 339 0.85 53.62 -36.32
C SER A 339 -0.04 52.85 -35.32
N ARG A 340 0.45 52.85 -34.07
CA ARG A 340 -0.28 52.77 -32.78
C ARG A 340 -1.16 54.02 -32.56
N PRO A 341 -1.91 54.13 -31.43
CA PRO A 341 -2.82 53.18 -30.76
C PRO A 341 -4.16 53.85 -30.34
N SER A 342 -5.14 53.09 -29.80
CA SER A 342 -5.96 53.46 -28.60
C SER A 342 -7.10 52.46 -28.31
N THR A 343 -7.21 52.06 -27.05
CA THR A 343 -8.34 51.44 -26.31
C THR A 343 -9.38 52.52 -25.86
N PRO A 344 -10.43 52.22 -25.06
CA PRO A 344 -11.49 51.18 -25.10
C PRO A 344 -12.91 51.77 -24.82
N THR A 345 -14.00 51.00 -24.95
CA THR A 345 -15.29 51.11 -24.18
C THR A 345 -16.27 50.03 -24.66
N VAL A 346 -16.66 49.05 -23.84
CA VAL A 346 -17.82 48.98 -22.92
C VAL A 346 -19.16 49.32 -23.59
N SER A 347 -20.07 48.33 -23.69
CA SER A 347 -21.44 48.34 -23.14
C SER A 347 -22.22 47.06 -23.53
N THR A 348 -22.65 46.33 -22.49
CA THR A 348 -24.00 45.77 -22.21
C THR A 348 -25.14 46.36 -23.07
N ASP A 349 -26.29 45.73 -23.37
CA ASP A 349 -27.08 44.68 -22.71
C ASP A 349 -28.31 44.38 -23.61
N THR A 350 -28.96 43.23 -23.39
CA THR A 350 -30.42 42.95 -23.57
C THR A 350 -31.07 43.05 -24.96
N LYS A 351 -32.19 42.41 -25.29
CA LYS A 351 -32.96 41.20 -24.92
C LYS A 351 -34.25 41.31 -25.80
N ASP A 352 -34.98 40.20 -25.96
CA ASP A 352 -36.40 40.17 -26.34
C ASP A 352 -36.73 40.44 -27.83
N THR A 353 -37.72 39.84 -28.50
CA THR A 353 -38.56 38.62 -28.42
C THR A 353 -39.42 38.65 -29.69
N ASP A 354 -39.94 37.48 -30.06
CA ASP A 354 -41.25 37.25 -30.70
C ASP A 354 -41.50 37.57 -32.19
N SER A 355 -41.83 36.45 -32.88
CA SER A 355 -43.12 36.18 -33.54
C SER A 355 -43.50 37.02 -34.76
N GLU A 356 -44.20 36.54 -35.78
CA GLU A 356 -44.69 35.25 -36.27
C GLU A 356 -45.23 35.60 -37.69
N GLN A 357 -45.46 34.58 -38.51
CA GLN A 357 -46.55 34.50 -39.49
C GLN A 357 -46.37 35.00 -40.94
N GLU A 358 -46.28 33.99 -41.81
CA GLU A 358 -47.05 33.72 -43.05
C GLU A 358 -47.24 34.79 -44.13
N GLY A 359 -46.90 34.36 -45.35
CA GLY A 359 -47.43 34.86 -46.62
C GLY A 359 -47.08 33.89 -47.75
N LYS A 360 -48.08 33.12 -48.19
CA LYS A 360 -48.09 32.28 -49.40
C LYS A 360 -47.95 33.15 -50.66
N ASP A 361 -47.41 32.58 -51.74
CA ASP A 361 -48.24 32.25 -52.92
C ASP A 361 -47.42 31.44 -53.94
N ASP A 362 -48.20 30.68 -54.70
CA ASP A 362 -47.90 29.54 -55.53
C ASP A 362 -47.12 29.88 -56.81
N ASP A 363 -46.45 28.88 -57.39
CA ASP A 363 -46.65 28.52 -58.80
C ASP A 363 -46.06 27.13 -59.08
N ASP A 364 -46.97 26.25 -59.51
CA ASP A 364 -46.76 24.91 -60.03
C ASP A 364 -46.01 24.96 -61.38
N ASP A 365 -45.20 23.92 -61.66
CA ASP A 365 -45.28 23.22 -62.94
C ASP A 365 -44.62 21.85 -62.82
N ASP A 366 -45.48 20.82 -62.91
CA ASP A 366 -45.17 19.42 -63.13
C ASP A 366 -44.56 19.24 -64.53
N ASP A 367 -43.51 18.41 -64.65
CA ASP A 367 -43.41 17.57 -65.84
C ASP A 367 -42.77 16.22 -65.49
N LYS A 368 -43.58 15.18 -65.70
CA LYS A 368 -43.28 13.77 -65.53
C LYS A 368 -43.21 13.21 -66.94
N ASP A 369 -42.12 12.53 -67.29
CA ASP A 369 -42.29 11.31 -68.08
C ASP A 369 -41.19 10.28 -67.87
N THR A 370 -41.69 9.07 -67.66
CA THR A 370 -41.00 7.79 -67.49
C THR A 370 -40.50 7.23 -68.82
N THR A 371 -39.35 6.53 -68.83
CA THR A 371 -39.26 5.09 -69.19
C THR A 371 -37.81 4.55 -69.30
N SER A 372 -37.68 3.28 -68.91
CA SER A 372 -36.74 2.25 -69.41
C SER A 372 -35.29 2.16 -68.87
N SER A 373 -35.13 1.28 -67.88
CA SER A 373 -34.29 0.05 -67.90
C SER A 373 -32.92 0.07 -68.60
N SER A 374 -31.84 -0.20 -67.85
CA SER A 374 -30.99 -1.42 -67.93
C SER A 374 -29.53 -1.20 -67.48
N GLU A 375 -29.04 -2.13 -66.64
CA GLU A 375 -27.63 -2.55 -66.43
C GLU A 375 -26.64 -1.46 -65.92
N GLY A 376 -26.11 -1.47 -64.70
CA GLY A 376 -25.51 -2.59 -63.98
C GLY A 376 -23.98 -2.50 -64.01
N ASN A 377 -23.36 -1.71 -63.10
CA ASN A 377 -21.98 -1.99 -62.66
C ASN A 377 -21.63 -1.31 -61.32
N SER A 378 -22.01 -1.97 -60.22
CA SER A 378 -21.55 -1.63 -58.87
C SER A 378 -20.08 -2.02 -58.69
N ARG A 379 -19.19 -1.04 -58.56
CA ARG A 379 -17.80 -1.25 -58.12
C ARG A 379 -17.79 -1.59 -56.62
N THR A 380 -17.63 -2.87 -56.32
CA THR A 380 -17.32 -3.40 -55.00
C THR A 380 -15.88 -3.07 -54.58
N PRO A 381 -15.57 -2.98 -53.28
CA PRO A 381 -14.21 -2.74 -52.80
C PRO A 381 -13.33 -3.96 -53.09
N VAL A 382 -12.12 -3.72 -53.60
CA VAL A 382 -11.16 -4.76 -53.96
C VAL A 382 -10.77 -5.57 -52.72
N LYS A 383 -11.27 -6.81 -52.69
CA LYS A 383 -10.89 -7.86 -51.76
C LYS A 383 -9.51 -8.36 -52.17
N LEU A 384 -8.45 -8.07 -51.40
CA LEU A 384 -7.15 -8.71 -51.59
C LEU A 384 -7.34 -10.23 -51.38
N LYS A 385 -7.18 -10.99 -52.46
CA LYS A 385 -7.23 -12.46 -52.47
C LYS A 385 -5.90 -12.98 -51.91
N LEU A 386 -5.94 -13.58 -50.72
CA LEU A 386 -4.91 -14.49 -50.24
C LEU A 386 -4.92 -15.74 -51.15
N THR A 387 -3.83 -16.00 -51.87
CA THR A 387 -3.61 -17.24 -52.60
C THR A 387 -2.98 -18.28 -51.68
N CYS A 388 -3.76 -18.77 -50.71
CA CYS A 388 -3.57 -20.03 -49.98
C CYS A 388 -4.74 -20.12 -48.98
N ASP A 389 -5.48 -21.23 -48.98
CA ASP A 389 -6.49 -21.46 -47.94
C ASP A 389 -5.82 -21.36 -46.55
N PRO A 390 -6.34 -20.55 -45.62
CA PRO A 390 -5.79 -20.50 -44.27
C PRO A 390 -6.01 -21.89 -43.64
N GLN A 391 -4.93 -22.58 -43.31
CA GLN A 391 -5.01 -23.79 -42.50
C GLN A 391 -5.84 -23.46 -41.25
N VAL A 392 -6.90 -24.23 -41.01
CA VAL A 392 -7.73 -24.09 -39.81
C VAL A 392 -6.89 -24.55 -38.63
N VAL A 393 -6.19 -23.61 -38.01
CA VAL A 393 -5.36 -23.85 -36.83
C VAL A 393 -6.16 -23.40 -35.61
N ASP A 394 -6.42 -24.34 -34.70
CA ASP A 394 -7.07 -24.03 -33.43
C ASP A 394 -6.12 -23.24 -32.53
N TRP A 395 -6.66 -22.20 -31.90
CA TRP A 395 -5.96 -21.37 -30.92
C TRP A 395 -6.54 -21.66 -29.54
N SER A 396 -5.68 -22.05 -28.60
CA SER A 396 -6.11 -22.18 -27.22
C SER A 396 -6.44 -20.81 -26.63
N ALA A 397 -7.26 -20.80 -25.59
CA ALA A 397 -7.61 -19.58 -24.87
C ALA A 397 -6.35 -18.84 -24.32
N ALA A 398 -5.37 -19.60 -23.84
CA ALA A 398 -4.09 -19.08 -23.36
C ALA A 398 -3.24 -18.47 -24.49
N GLU A 399 -3.14 -19.15 -25.64
CA GLU A 399 -2.41 -18.66 -26.82
C GLU A 399 -3.00 -17.35 -27.35
N ALA A 400 -4.33 -17.24 -27.39
CA ALA A 400 -5.02 -16.03 -27.83
C ALA A 400 -4.81 -14.85 -26.88
N SER A 401 -4.90 -15.09 -25.55
CA SER A 401 -4.59 -14.06 -24.55
C SER A 401 -3.13 -13.62 -24.60
N LEU A 402 -2.20 -14.59 -24.73
CA LEU A 402 -0.76 -14.30 -24.85
C LEU A 402 -0.44 -13.51 -26.12
N PHE A 403 -1.06 -13.85 -27.24
CA PHE A 403 -0.94 -13.09 -28.48
C PHE A 403 -1.38 -11.63 -28.28
N ARG A 404 -2.55 -11.37 -27.68
CA ARG A 404 -3.04 -10.01 -27.40
C ARG A 404 -2.11 -9.22 -26.49
N VAL A 405 -1.51 -9.88 -25.51
CA VAL A 405 -0.46 -9.29 -24.67
C VAL A 405 0.77 -8.94 -25.51
N LEU A 406 1.29 -9.86 -26.30
CA LEU A 406 2.52 -9.68 -27.06
C LEU A 406 2.40 -8.61 -28.16
N ILE A 407 1.27 -8.53 -28.87
CA ILE A 407 1.07 -7.48 -29.91
C ILE A 407 1.09 -6.06 -29.34
N GLY A 408 0.67 -5.84 -28.08
CA GLY A 408 0.76 -4.50 -27.50
C GLY A 408 2.19 -4.11 -27.08
N THR A 409 3.14 -5.05 -27.11
CA THR A 409 4.54 -4.83 -26.71
C THR A 409 5.50 -4.90 -27.90
N TYR A 410 5.28 -5.88 -28.80
CA TYR A 410 6.08 -6.12 -30.00
C TYR A 410 5.42 -5.56 -31.28
N TYR A 411 4.21 -5.01 -31.17
CA TYR A 411 3.45 -4.40 -32.26
C TYR A 411 3.31 -5.35 -33.45
N ASP A 412 3.77 -4.93 -34.64
CA ASP A 412 3.66 -5.70 -35.88
C ASP A 412 4.89 -6.60 -36.14
N ASN A 413 5.78 -6.78 -35.16
CA ASN A 413 6.89 -7.71 -35.29
C ASN A 413 6.46 -9.14 -34.91
N TYR A 414 5.94 -9.90 -35.88
CA TYR A 414 5.36 -11.23 -35.65
C TYR A 414 6.40 -12.35 -35.45
N CYS A 415 7.64 -12.15 -35.90
CA CYS A 415 8.75 -13.08 -35.72
C CYS A 415 9.05 -13.40 -34.23
N PRO A 416 9.32 -12.40 -33.35
CA PRO A 416 9.52 -12.65 -31.94
C PRO A 416 8.24 -13.11 -31.23
N ILE A 417 7.06 -12.67 -31.68
CA ILE A 417 5.78 -13.12 -31.11
C ILE A 417 5.62 -14.63 -31.30
N ALA A 418 5.85 -15.15 -32.51
CA ALA A 418 5.82 -16.58 -32.77
C ALA A 418 6.86 -17.35 -31.96
N ARG A 419 8.09 -16.81 -31.85
CA ARG A 419 9.14 -17.39 -31.02
C ARG A 419 8.76 -17.48 -29.54
N LEU A 420 8.06 -16.49 -29.00
CA LEU A 420 7.64 -16.43 -27.60
C LEU A 420 6.43 -17.31 -27.30
N ILE A 421 5.50 -17.43 -28.24
CA ILE A 421 4.37 -18.36 -28.12
C ILE A 421 4.86 -19.82 -28.21
N GLY A 422 5.84 -20.09 -29.08
CA GLY A 422 6.51 -21.38 -29.23
C GLY A 422 5.67 -22.46 -29.94
N SER A 423 4.35 -22.48 -29.72
CA SER A 423 3.42 -23.44 -30.32
C SER A 423 2.90 -23.05 -31.71
N LYS A 424 3.13 -21.81 -32.16
CA LYS A 424 2.65 -21.28 -33.46
C LYS A 424 3.80 -20.76 -34.31
N THR A 425 3.67 -20.89 -35.63
CA THR A 425 4.62 -20.35 -36.60
C THR A 425 4.39 -18.87 -36.87
N CYS A 426 5.38 -18.20 -37.46
CA CYS A 426 5.31 -16.77 -37.77
C CYS A 426 4.16 -16.43 -38.73
N ARG A 427 3.93 -17.27 -39.74
CA ARG A 427 2.78 -17.17 -40.64
C ARG A 427 1.44 -17.31 -39.90
N GLN A 428 1.30 -18.30 -39.01
CA GLN A 428 0.07 -18.49 -38.23
C GLN A 428 -0.24 -17.30 -37.31
N VAL A 429 0.78 -16.69 -36.70
CA VAL A 429 0.63 -15.47 -35.89
C VAL A 429 0.14 -14.29 -36.74
N TYR A 430 0.67 -14.12 -37.96
CA TYR A 430 0.21 -13.11 -38.90
C TYR A 430 -1.25 -13.33 -39.31
N ASP A 431 -1.63 -14.56 -39.66
CA ASP A 431 -3.00 -14.90 -40.06
C ASP A 431 -3.99 -14.63 -38.90
N PHE A 432 -3.60 -14.94 -37.66
CA PHE A 432 -4.40 -14.63 -36.48
C PHE A 432 -4.54 -13.13 -36.23
N ARG A 433 -3.49 -12.33 -36.48
CA ARG A 433 -3.58 -10.86 -36.45
C ARG A 433 -4.56 -10.33 -37.49
N VAL A 434 -4.54 -10.85 -38.72
CA VAL A 434 -5.47 -10.46 -39.78
C VAL A 434 -6.90 -10.78 -39.35
N LYS A 435 -7.14 -11.98 -38.79
CA LYS A 435 -8.44 -12.38 -38.23
C LYS A 435 -8.90 -11.48 -37.09
N GLU A 436 -8.07 -11.17 -36.10
CA GLU A 436 -8.44 -10.27 -34.99
C GLU A 436 -8.64 -8.81 -35.43
N SER A 437 -7.90 -8.33 -36.43
CA SER A 437 -8.04 -6.95 -36.94
C SER A 437 -9.39 -6.70 -37.63
N SER A 438 -10.08 -7.77 -38.03
CA SER A 438 -11.46 -7.71 -38.53
C SER A 438 -12.51 -7.66 -37.41
N ILE A 439 -12.12 -7.92 -36.16
CA ILE A 439 -13.00 -8.05 -34.98
C ILE A 439 -12.78 -6.91 -33.95
N ILE A 440 -11.58 -6.34 -33.85
CA ILE A 440 -11.20 -5.34 -32.83
C ILE A 440 -10.79 -4.01 -33.49
N ALA A 441 -11.38 -2.90 -33.04
CA ALA A 441 -11.04 -1.55 -33.51
C ALA A 441 -9.57 -1.18 -33.19
N ARG A 442 -8.89 -0.55 -34.14
CA ARG A 442 -7.50 -0.06 -33.98
C ARG A 442 -7.41 0.87 -32.77
N ALA A 443 -6.52 0.57 -31.83
CA ALA A 443 -6.10 1.54 -30.83
C ALA A 443 -5.52 2.79 -31.54
N PRO A 444 -5.87 4.02 -31.08
CA PRO A 444 -5.35 5.23 -31.69
C PRO A 444 -3.82 5.26 -31.56
N ALA A 445 -3.15 5.37 -32.70
CA ALA A 445 -1.74 5.70 -32.75
C ALA A 445 -1.60 7.19 -32.46
N GLU A 446 -1.39 7.55 -31.19
CA GLU A 446 -0.89 8.89 -30.86
C GLU A 446 0.61 8.92 -31.16
N ASP A 447 0.94 9.36 -32.38
CA ASP A 447 2.28 9.79 -32.78
C ASP A 447 2.60 11.09 -32.02
N GLU A 448 3.22 10.98 -30.84
CA GLU A 448 3.85 12.11 -30.16
C GLU A 448 5.33 12.17 -30.54
N ASP A 449 5.63 13.07 -31.48
CA ASP A 449 6.97 13.50 -31.88
C ASP A 449 7.87 13.78 -30.66
N THR A 450 9.04 13.13 -30.56
CA THR A 450 10.25 13.87 -30.12
C THR A 450 11.59 13.16 -30.47
N PRO A 451 12.65 13.92 -30.83
CA PRO A 451 13.90 13.42 -31.44
C PRO A 451 14.91 12.81 -30.43
N PRO A 452 16.04 12.25 -30.90
CA PRO A 452 16.90 11.37 -30.10
C PRO A 452 17.64 12.06 -28.96
N ARG A 453 17.91 11.27 -27.91
CA ARG A 453 18.78 11.60 -26.77
C ARG A 453 20.16 12.11 -27.22
N LYS A 454 20.33 13.42 -27.36
CA LYS A 454 21.64 14.07 -27.44
C LYS A 454 22.05 14.60 -26.07
N LYS A 455 23.15 14.06 -25.53
CA LYS A 455 23.82 14.57 -24.33
C LYS A 455 24.26 16.03 -24.57
N LYS A 456 23.62 17.01 -23.90
CA LYS A 456 24.13 18.39 -23.86
C LYS A 456 24.93 18.69 -22.59
N ARG A 457 25.99 19.45 -22.79
CA ARG A 457 27.18 19.62 -21.94
C ARG A 457 27.15 20.93 -21.11
N LYS A 458 26.05 21.72 -21.14
CA LYS A 458 26.06 23.14 -20.73
C LYS A 458 25.33 23.54 -19.42
N HIS A 459 24.60 22.66 -18.71
CA HIS A 459 23.72 23.11 -17.60
C HIS A 459 24.23 22.89 -16.15
N HIS A 460 25.38 22.24 -15.94
CA HIS A 460 25.81 21.81 -14.59
C HIS A 460 26.16 22.96 -13.63
N ARG A 461 26.75 24.06 -14.11
CA ARG A 461 27.08 25.23 -13.26
C ARG A 461 25.85 26.03 -12.82
N LEU A 462 24.80 26.06 -13.63
CA LEU A 462 23.54 26.72 -13.28
C LEU A 462 22.76 25.92 -12.23
N TRP A 463 22.91 24.59 -12.22
CA TRP A 463 22.17 23.70 -11.33
C TRP A 463 22.63 23.77 -9.86
N ALA A 464 23.94 23.86 -9.60
CA ALA A 464 24.45 24.10 -8.24
C ALA A 464 23.97 25.44 -7.65
N THR A 465 23.71 26.43 -8.51
CA THR A 465 23.15 27.74 -8.13
C THR A 465 21.63 27.66 -7.94
N TYR A 466 20.92 26.85 -8.75
CA TYR A 466 19.50 26.55 -8.59
C TYR A 466 19.19 25.75 -7.31
N CYS A 467 19.97 24.71 -6.98
CA CYS A 467 19.86 24.01 -5.69
C CYS A 467 20.08 24.94 -4.52
N ARG A 468 21.11 25.79 -4.59
CA ARG A 468 21.33 26.83 -3.57
C ARG A 468 20.15 27.79 -3.50
N LYS A 469 19.54 28.19 -4.62
CA LYS A 469 18.38 29.10 -4.66
C LYS A 469 17.11 28.47 -4.10
N ILE A 470 16.88 27.17 -4.32
CA ILE A 470 15.77 26.41 -3.71
C ILE A 470 16.02 26.22 -2.21
N GLN A 471 17.25 25.88 -1.81
CA GLN A 471 17.61 25.69 -0.40
C GLN A 471 17.57 27.01 0.39
N LEU A 472 17.99 28.12 -0.22
CA LEU A 472 17.86 29.47 0.35
C LEU A 472 16.40 29.96 0.40
N LYS A 473 15.52 29.50 -0.49
CA LYS A 473 14.06 29.73 -0.36
C LYS A 473 13.46 28.93 0.80
N LYS A 474 14.00 27.74 1.08
CA LYS A 474 13.60 26.88 2.20
C LYS A 474 13.98 27.47 3.57
N ASP A 475 15.03 28.29 3.64
CA ASP A 475 15.43 28.97 4.88
C ASP A 475 14.50 30.16 5.26
N GLY A 476 13.58 30.57 4.38
CA GLY A 476 12.67 31.71 4.57
C GLY A 476 11.18 31.37 4.70
N SER A 477 10.80 30.11 4.59
CA SER A 477 9.43 29.60 4.77
C SER A 477 9.48 28.43 5.74
N SER A 478 8.43 28.24 6.52
CA SER A 478 8.34 27.20 7.55
C SER A 478 8.89 25.84 7.08
N ASN A 479 9.60 25.13 7.96
CA ASN A 479 10.41 23.90 7.73
C ASN A 479 9.60 22.65 7.27
N HIS A 480 8.49 22.84 6.59
CA HIS A 480 7.58 21.80 6.12
C HIS A 480 8.24 20.99 5.00
N VAL A 481 8.47 19.70 5.25
CA VAL A 481 8.92 18.73 4.25
C VAL A 481 7.79 17.74 4.03
N TYR A 482 7.32 17.61 2.80
CA TYR A 482 6.25 16.69 2.42
C TYR A 482 6.81 15.42 1.78
N ASN A 483 6.10 14.32 1.91
CA ASN A 483 6.49 13.06 1.32
C ASN A 483 6.45 13.10 -0.21
N TYR A 484 7.39 12.40 -0.87
CA TYR A 484 7.46 12.39 -2.32
C TYR A 484 6.44 11.41 -2.92
N GLN A 485 5.67 11.92 -3.87
CA GLN A 485 4.79 11.14 -4.75
C GLN A 485 5.08 11.45 -6.22
N PRO A 486 5.13 10.43 -7.11
CA PRO A 486 5.32 10.66 -8.53
C PRO A 486 4.16 11.44 -9.15
N CYS A 487 4.45 12.54 -9.85
CA CYS A 487 3.44 13.28 -10.60
C CYS A 487 3.12 12.60 -11.95
N ASP A 488 1.85 12.65 -12.33
CA ASP A 488 1.33 12.20 -13.63
C ASP A 488 0.26 13.20 -14.11
N HIS A 489 0.63 14.03 -15.08
CA HIS A 489 -0.24 15.03 -15.70
C HIS A 489 0.07 15.08 -17.21
N PRO A 490 -0.56 14.19 -18.01
CA PRO A 490 -0.27 14.05 -19.44
C PRO A 490 -0.39 15.39 -20.18
N HIS A 491 0.53 15.63 -21.12
CA HIS A 491 0.60 16.82 -21.97
C HIS A 491 0.75 18.18 -21.23
N GLN A 492 0.94 18.19 -19.92
CA GLN A 492 1.20 19.41 -19.13
C GLN A 492 2.64 19.43 -18.56
N PRO A 493 3.33 20.59 -18.55
CA PRO A 493 4.64 20.71 -17.92
C PRO A 493 4.53 20.70 -16.39
N CYS A 494 5.65 20.43 -15.69
CA CYS A 494 5.69 20.58 -14.24
C CYS A 494 5.82 22.07 -13.87
N ASP A 495 4.69 22.78 -13.82
CA ASP A 495 4.58 24.16 -13.36
C ASP A 495 4.05 24.23 -11.91
N SER A 496 3.48 25.37 -11.50
CA SER A 496 2.92 25.56 -10.16
C SER A 496 1.72 24.68 -9.83
N SER A 497 1.10 24.05 -10.82
CA SER A 497 0.00 23.09 -10.60
C SER A 497 0.50 21.66 -10.34
N CYS A 498 1.79 21.39 -10.63
CA CYS A 498 2.38 20.07 -10.45
C CYS A 498 2.50 19.71 -8.96
N PRO A 499 2.00 18.54 -8.52
CA PRO A 499 2.09 18.11 -7.12
C PRO A 499 3.52 18.12 -6.57
N CYS A 500 4.52 17.78 -7.39
CA CYS A 500 5.92 17.85 -6.96
C CYS A 500 6.36 19.28 -6.66
N VAL A 501 5.98 20.25 -7.51
CA VAL A 501 6.38 21.67 -7.34
C VAL A 501 5.64 22.29 -6.16
N THR A 502 4.35 22.00 -6.00
CA THR A 502 3.53 22.45 -4.86
C THR A 502 4.09 21.94 -3.53
N ALA A 503 4.49 20.67 -3.49
CA ALA A 503 5.15 20.05 -2.33
C ALA A 503 6.62 20.49 -2.14
N GLN A 504 7.14 21.39 -3.00
CA GLN A 504 8.54 21.82 -3.04
C GLN A 504 9.55 20.67 -3.18
N ASN A 505 9.12 19.58 -3.82
CA ASN A 505 9.91 18.38 -4.10
C ASN A 505 10.42 18.36 -5.55
N PHE A 506 11.58 17.76 -5.75
CA PHE A 506 12.08 17.49 -7.10
C PHE A 506 11.28 16.36 -7.76
N CYS A 507 11.12 16.43 -9.07
CA CYS A 507 10.64 15.28 -9.83
C CYS A 507 11.73 14.21 -9.89
N GLU A 508 11.38 12.96 -9.60
CA GLU A 508 12.30 11.81 -9.66
C GLU A 508 12.06 10.97 -10.91
N LYS A 509 12.92 9.98 -11.12
CA LYS A 509 12.81 8.97 -12.19
C LYS A 509 11.45 8.24 -12.26
N PHE A 510 10.65 8.30 -11.20
CA PHE A 510 9.32 7.68 -11.16
C PHE A 510 8.19 8.57 -11.71
N CYS A 511 8.40 9.89 -11.80
CA CYS A 511 7.42 10.82 -12.37
C CYS A 511 7.20 10.54 -13.86
N GLN A 512 5.97 10.74 -14.35
CA GLN A 512 5.60 10.56 -15.76
C GLN A 512 5.70 11.85 -16.60
N CYS A 513 6.23 12.93 -16.02
CA CYS A 513 6.47 14.17 -16.76
C CYS A 513 7.61 14.03 -17.79
N SER A 514 7.79 15.03 -18.66
CA SER A 514 8.84 15.03 -19.71
C SER A 514 10.24 14.64 -19.20
N SER A 515 11.03 13.94 -20.02
CA SER A 515 12.43 13.62 -19.71
C SER A 515 13.31 14.85 -19.54
N GLU A 516 12.92 15.97 -20.16
CA GLU A 516 13.60 17.27 -20.08
C GLU A 516 12.95 18.22 -19.06
N CYS A 517 12.11 17.68 -18.15
CA CYS A 517 11.49 18.46 -17.09
C CYS A 517 12.55 19.18 -16.24
N GLN A 518 12.37 20.50 -16.08
CA GLN A 518 13.32 21.36 -15.37
C GLN A 518 13.32 21.11 -13.85
N ASN A 519 12.23 20.57 -13.29
CA ASN A 519 12.14 20.22 -11.87
C ASN A 519 12.75 18.84 -11.56
N ARG A 520 13.25 18.09 -12.56
CA ARG A 520 13.87 16.78 -12.32
C ARG A 520 15.24 16.92 -11.66
N PHE A 521 15.51 16.06 -10.68
CA PHE A 521 16.85 15.94 -10.10
C PHE A 521 17.78 15.24 -11.11
N PRO A 522 18.91 15.85 -11.54
CA PRO A 522 19.76 15.32 -12.61
C PRO A 522 20.81 14.31 -12.15
N GLY A 523 20.96 14.09 -10.84
CA GLY A 523 22.07 13.32 -10.27
C GLY A 523 23.37 14.13 -10.12
N CYS A 524 24.46 13.45 -9.77
CA CYS A 524 25.80 14.05 -9.69
C CYS A 524 26.74 13.50 -10.77
N ARG A 525 27.79 14.27 -11.07
CA ARG A 525 28.90 13.88 -11.96
C ARG A 525 30.24 13.78 -11.21
N CYS A 526 30.18 13.47 -9.93
CA CYS A 526 31.36 13.35 -9.08
C CYS A 526 32.18 12.12 -9.45
N LYS A 527 33.49 12.15 -9.21
CA LYS A 527 34.38 11.01 -9.45
C LYS A 527 34.33 9.97 -8.32
N ALA A 528 34.19 10.40 -7.07
CA ALA A 528 34.13 9.53 -5.89
C ALA A 528 33.59 10.29 -4.67
N GLN A 529 33.41 9.56 -3.56
CA GLN A 529 33.10 9.99 -2.19
C GLN A 529 31.72 10.63 -2.01
N CYS A 530 31.39 11.69 -2.75
CA CYS A 530 30.10 12.40 -2.68
C CYS A 530 29.67 12.81 -1.26
N ASN A 531 30.60 13.07 -0.34
CA ASN A 531 30.35 13.37 1.07
C ASN A 531 30.62 14.84 1.43
N THR A 532 30.76 15.72 0.44
CA THR A 532 31.02 17.15 0.62
C THR A 532 29.99 17.99 -0.12
N LYS A 533 29.89 19.29 0.26
CA LYS A 533 29.00 20.27 -0.40
C LYS A 533 29.29 20.49 -1.89
N GLN A 534 30.39 19.94 -2.42
CA GLN A 534 30.67 19.96 -3.86
C GLN A 534 29.75 19.01 -4.65
N CYS A 535 29.25 17.95 -4.00
CA CYS A 535 28.29 17.04 -4.59
C CYS A 535 26.87 17.61 -4.47
N PRO A 536 26.13 17.78 -5.59
CA PRO A 536 24.76 18.30 -5.54
C PRO A 536 23.81 17.38 -4.77
N CYS A 537 24.02 16.05 -4.81
CA CYS A 537 23.23 15.09 -4.02
C CYS A 537 23.40 15.35 -2.52
N TYR A 538 24.65 15.42 -2.05
CA TYR A 538 24.96 15.63 -0.64
C TYR A 538 24.49 17.00 -0.13
N LEU A 539 24.70 18.05 -0.94
CA LEU A 539 24.23 19.40 -0.62
C LEU A 539 22.71 19.45 -0.47
N ALA A 540 21.99 18.78 -1.35
CA ALA A 540 20.53 18.67 -1.32
C ALA A 540 20.01 17.68 -0.25
N VAL A 541 20.90 17.10 0.58
CA VAL A 541 20.52 16.12 1.61
C VAL A 541 19.87 14.86 1.00
N ARG A 542 20.48 14.37 -0.08
CA ARG A 542 20.05 13.19 -0.81
C ARG A 542 21.18 12.19 -0.98
N GLU A 543 20.86 10.90 -0.95
CA GLU A 543 21.80 9.89 -1.45
C GLU A 543 21.91 9.94 -2.98
N CYS A 544 23.01 9.40 -3.51
CA CYS A 544 23.25 9.31 -4.94
C CYS A 544 22.34 8.26 -5.56
N ASP A 545 21.43 8.68 -6.43
CA ASP A 545 20.57 7.79 -7.19
C ASP A 545 21.41 6.89 -8.13
N PRO A 546 21.27 5.56 -8.07
CA PRO A 546 22.06 4.65 -8.90
C PRO A 546 21.74 4.71 -10.40
N ASP A 547 20.55 5.17 -10.80
CA ASP A 547 20.18 5.29 -12.21
C ASP A 547 20.64 6.62 -12.83
N LEU A 548 20.99 7.61 -12.00
CA LEU A 548 21.42 8.95 -12.43
C LEU A 548 22.90 9.22 -12.17
N CYS A 549 23.43 8.79 -11.03
CA CYS A 549 24.79 9.08 -10.57
C CYS A 549 25.81 8.05 -11.08
N LEU A 550 25.89 7.91 -12.40
CA LEU A 550 26.63 6.86 -13.11
C LEU A 550 28.16 7.02 -13.08
N THR A 551 28.71 8.01 -12.37
CA THR A 551 30.16 8.35 -12.42
C THR A 551 30.84 8.33 -11.07
N CYS A 552 30.10 8.39 -9.96
CA CYS A 552 30.68 8.40 -8.63
C CYS A 552 30.85 7.01 -8.02
N GLY A 553 30.37 5.97 -8.72
CA GLY A 553 30.32 4.57 -8.30
C GLY A 553 29.06 4.17 -7.51
N ALA A 554 28.01 5.00 -7.48
CA ALA A 554 26.74 4.61 -6.86
C ALA A 554 26.04 3.46 -7.62
N ALA A 555 26.22 3.41 -8.94
CA ALA A 555 25.63 2.45 -9.86
C ALA A 555 26.43 1.14 -10.06
N GLU A 556 27.63 1.05 -9.46
CA GLU A 556 28.60 -0.01 -9.74
C GLU A 556 28.72 -0.98 -8.55
N HIS A 557 29.26 -2.19 -8.80
CA HIS A 557 29.62 -3.19 -7.80
C HIS A 557 28.54 -3.45 -6.72
N TRP A 558 27.41 -4.06 -7.11
CA TRP A 558 26.28 -4.32 -6.21
C TRP A 558 26.61 -5.30 -5.07
N ASP A 559 27.53 -6.24 -5.31
CA ASP A 559 27.96 -7.24 -4.31
C ASP A 559 28.86 -6.64 -3.21
N SER A 560 29.53 -5.52 -3.51
CA SER A 560 30.37 -4.82 -2.55
C SER A 560 29.61 -3.69 -1.86
N LYS A 561 29.65 -3.67 -0.53
CA LYS A 561 29.17 -2.54 0.27
C LYS A 561 30.17 -1.38 0.31
N ASN A 562 31.45 -1.66 0.01
CA ASN A 562 32.48 -0.64 -0.04
C ASN A 562 32.70 -0.20 -1.49
N VAL A 563 31.96 0.82 -1.90
CA VAL A 563 32.09 1.46 -3.22
C VAL A 563 32.76 2.83 -3.09
N SER A 564 33.18 3.40 -4.21
CA SER A 564 33.80 4.73 -4.26
C SER A 564 32.87 5.84 -3.79
N CYS A 565 31.56 5.69 -3.97
CA CYS A 565 30.55 6.63 -3.46
C CYS A 565 30.23 6.36 -1.98
N LYS A 566 30.46 7.33 -1.09
CA LYS A 566 30.10 7.23 0.34
C LYS A 566 28.72 7.80 0.67
N ASN A 567 27.97 8.23 -0.34
CA ASN A 567 26.63 8.79 -0.22
C ASN A 567 25.57 7.86 -0.84
N CYS A 568 25.67 6.57 -0.55
CA CYS A 568 24.72 5.51 -0.96
C CYS A 568 24.64 4.38 0.09
N SER A 569 24.90 4.71 1.34
CA SER A 569 25.06 3.76 2.44
C SER A 569 23.71 3.26 2.95
N ILE A 570 22.69 4.12 3.01
CA ILE A 570 21.33 3.76 3.43
C ILE A 570 20.70 2.83 2.39
N GLN A 571 20.71 3.20 1.10
CA GLN A 571 20.11 2.37 0.04
C GLN A 571 20.77 0.98 -0.07
N ARG A 572 22.05 0.84 0.27
CA ARG A 572 22.78 -0.45 0.27
C ARG A 572 22.73 -1.19 1.61
N GLY A 573 22.15 -0.61 2.66
CA GLY A 573 22.19 -1.17 4.01
C GLY A 573 23.63 -1.43 4.50
N ALA A 574 24.54 -0.50 4.22
CA ALA A 574 25.95 -0.54 4.60
C ALA A 574 26.17 -0.11 6.06
N LYS A 575 25.34 -0.65 6.96
CA LYS A 575 25.39 -0.38 8.41
C LYS A 575 26.58 -1.06 9.08
N LYS A 576 27.06 -0.46 10.16
CA LYS A 576 28.09 -0.97 11.05
C LYS A 576 27.53 -2.05 11.97
N HIS A 577 28.42 -2.85 12.55
CA HIS A 577 28.04 -3.90 13.48
C HIS A 577 27.82 -3.32 14.89
N LEU A 578 26.64 -3.60 15.45
CA LEU A 578 26.18 -3.08 16.74
C LEU A 578 25.94 -4.21 17.74
N LEU A 579 26.30 -3.96 19.00
CA LEU A 579 26.23 -4.86 20.14
C LEU A 579 25.21 -4.32 21.16
N LEU A 580 24.36 -5.19 21.70
CA LEU A 580 23.35 -4.84 22.69
C LEU A 580 23.87 -5.24 24.07
N ALA A 581 23.83 -4.31 25.03
CA ALA A 581 24.16 -4.57 26.43
C ALA A 581 23.35 -3.61 27.33
N PRO A 582 23.24 -3.84 28.65
CA PRO A 582 22.70 -2.85 29.57
C PRO A 582 23.41 -1.51 29.41
N SER A 583 22.65 -0.41 29.38
CA SER A 583 23.20 0.94 29.27
C SER A 583 23.87 1.35 30.57
N ASP A 584 24.89 2.21 30.48
CA ASP A 584 25.49 2.84 31.65
C ASP A 584 24.58 3.96 32.24
N VAL A 585 23.54 4.38 31.50
CA VAL A 585 22.57 5.40 31.91
C VAL A 585 21.28 4.77 32.41
N ALA A 586 20.51 4.12 31.54
CA ALA A 586 19.24 3.51 31.88
C ALA A 586 18.82 2.45 30.86
N GLY A 587 18.28 1.33 31.35
CA GLY A 587 17.71 0.30 30.49
C GLY A 587 18.74 -0.39 29.59
N TRP A 588 18.39 -0.54 28.32
CA TRP A 588 19.26 -1.13 27.30
C TRP A 588 19.99 -0.04 26.51
N GLY A 589 21.27 -0.28 26.20
CA GLY A 589 22.09 0.58 25.36
C GLY A 589 22.62 -0.16 24.13
N ILE A 590 23.13 0.59 23.17
CA ILE A 590 23.75 0.01 21.97
C ILE A 590 25.19 0.49 21.82
N PHE A 591 26.08 -0.46 21.54
CA PHE A 591 27.52 -0.25 21.53
C PHE A 591 28.09 -0.60 20.16
N ILE A 592 29.11 0.13 19.72
CA ILE A 592 29.71 -0.09 18.40
C ILE A 592 30.86 -1.10 18.46
N LYS A 593 30.88 -2.07 17.55
CA LYS A 593 31.91 -3.12 17.55
C LYS A 593 33.26 -2.66 16.99
N GLU A 594 33.24 -1.69 16.07
CA GLU A 594 34.42 -1.23 15.34
C GLU A 594 34.47 0.30 15.39
N PRO A 595 35.66 0.91 15.35
CA PRO A 595 35.77 2.36 15.42
C PRO A 595 35.19 3.01 14.16
N VAL A 596 34.61 4.19 14.33
CA VAL A 596 33.92 4.94 13.26
C VAL A 596 34.41 6.39 13.24
N GLN A 597 34.66 6.90 12.05
CA GLN A 597 35.15 8.27 11.86
C GLN A 597 34.01 9.29 11.91
N LYS A 598 34.34 10.56 12.19
CA LYS A 598 33.37 11.65 12.16
C LYS A 598 32.63 11.71 10.81
N ASN A 599 31.30 11.87 10.87
CA ASN A 599 30.34 11.88 9.76
C ASN A 599 30.20 10.56 9.00
N GLU A 600 30.79 9.47 9.48
CA GLU A 600 30.58 8.17 8.89
C GLU A 600 29.22 7.59 9.30
N PHE A 601 28.61 6.86 8.36
CA PHE A 601 27.30 6.23 8.54
C PHE A 601 27.40 5.04 9.50
N ILE A 602 26.52 4.99 10.50
CA ILE A 602 26.45 3.91 11.49
C ILE A 602 25.33 2.95 11.12
N SER A 603 24.09 3.42 11.11
CA SER A 603 22.92 2.63 10.75
C SER A 603 21.79 3.55 10.33
N GLU A 604 20.83 3.02 9.61
CA GLU A 604 19.53 3.67 9.46
C GLU A 604 18.71 3.42 10.73
N TYR A 605 17.86 4.37 11.12
CA TYR A 605 16.84 4.17 12.15
C TYR A 605 15.58 3.63 11.46
N CYS A 606 15.35 2.32 11.55
CA CYS A 606 14.21 1.67 10.91
C CYS A 606 13.04 1.49 11.87
N GLY A 607 11.82 1.63 11.35
CA GLY A 607 10.58 1.40 12.09
C GLY A 607 9.36 1.27 11.20
N GLU A 608 8.19 1.21 11.83
CA GLU A 608 6.91 1.35 11.15
C GLU A 608 6.73 2.80 10.66
N ILE A 609 6.25 3.00 9.43
CA ILE A 609 5.84 4.33 8.94
C ILE A 609 4.35 4.45 9.23
N ILE A 610 4.00 5.46 10.01
CA ILE A 610 2.63 5.75 10.44
C ILE A 610 2.30 7.22 10.16
N SER A 611 1.02 7.55 10.06
CA SER A 611 0.56 8.94 9.94
C SER A 611 0.89 9.74 11.21
N GLN A 612 0.78 11.07 11.14
CA GLN A 612 0.90 11.93 12.33
C GLN A 612 -0.22 11.62 13.34
N ASP A 613 -1.45 11.41 12.88
CA ASP A 613 -2.60 11.11 13.75
C ASP A 613 -2.39 9.79 14.52
N GLU A 614 -1.89 8.76 13.84
CA GLU A 614 -1.55 7.49 14.47
C GLU A 614 -0.37 7.63 15.45
N ALA A 615 0.63 8.44 15.10
CA ALA A 615 1.74 8.73 16.00
C ALA A 615 1.27 9.44 17.29
N ASP A 616 0.32 10.37 17.19
CA ASP A 616 -0.28 11.05 18.34
C ASP A 616 -1.09 10.07 19.21
N ARG A 617 -1.89 9.18 18.60
CA ARG A 617 -2.63 8.13 19.32
C ARG A 617 -1.68 7.21 20.09
N ARG A 618 -0.61 6.74 19.45
CA ARG A 618 0.41 5.88 20.08
C ARG A 618 1.22 6.64 21.13
N GLY A 619 1.55 7.90 20.85
CA GLY A 619 2.32 8.80 21.70
C GLY A 619 1.72 8.93 23.09
N LYS A 620 0.39 9.09 23.21
CA LYS A 620 -0.29 9.17 24.52
C LYS A 620 -0.05 7.94 25.40
N VAL A 621 -0.05 6.74 24.81
CA VAL A 621 0.23 5.50 25.54
C VAL A 621 1.72 5.46 25.93
N TYR A 622 2.61 5.81 25.00
CA TYR A 622 4.06 5.85 25.21
C TYR A 622 4.47 6.84 26.29
N ASP A 623 3.78 7.98 26.36
CA ASP A 623 4.02 9.01 27.35
C ASP A 623 3.69 8.58 28.77
N LYS A 624 2.78 7.62 28.92
CA LYS A 624 2.43 7.02 30.21
C LYS A 624 3.42 5.93 30.62
N TYR A 625 3.95 5.18 29.64
CA TYR A 625 5.03 4.21 29.85
C TYR A 625 6.42 4.84 29.99
N MET A 626 6.54 6.16 29.86
CA MET A 626 7.80 6.90 29.93
C MET A 626 8.84 6.44 28.88
N CYS A 627 8.38 5.91 27.73
CA CYS A 627 9.26 5.45 26.66
C CYS A 627 8.66 5.70 25.28
N SER A 628 9.30 6.54 24.47
CA SER A 628 8.87 6.83 23.10
C SER A 628 10.00 6.54 22.10
N PHE A 629 9.69 5.75 21.08
CA PHE A 629 10.58 5.44 19.97
C PHE A 629 10.13 6.09 18.65
N LEU A 630 9.26 7.10 18.75
CA LEU A 630 8.74 7.88 17.63
C LEU A 630 9.80 8.87 17.14
N PHE A 631 10.07 8.85 15.84
CA PHE A 631 11.00 9.77 15.19
C PHE A 631 10.30 10.41 13.99
N ASN A 632 10.09 11.73 14.04
CA ASN A 632 9.43 12.46 12.96
C ASN A 632 10.24 12.40 11.66
N LEU A 633 9.62 11.93 10.57
CA LEU A 633 10.28 11.74 9.28
C LEU A 633 10.06 12.93 8.36
N ASN A 634 8.81 13.35 8.21
CA ASN A 634 8.34 14.46 7.40
C ASN A 634 6.94 14.86 7.89
N ASN A 635 6.31 15.87 7.30
CA ASN A 635 5.00 16.35 7.78
C ASN A 635 3.88 15.31 7.69
N ASP A 636 4.00 14.33 6.80
CA ASP A 636 2.94 13.36 6.54
C ASP A 636 3.11 12.11 7.41
N PHE A 637 4.36 11.77 7.77
CA PHE A 637 4.70 10.49 8.37
C PHE A 637 5.72 10.57 9.51
N VAL A 638 5.59 9.63 10.45
CA VAL A 638 6.51 9.37 11.56
C VAL A 638 7.04 7.94 11.47
N VAL A 639 8.30 7.73 11.88
CA VAL A 639 8.88 6.39 12.03
C VAL A 639 8.77 5.94 13.49
N ASP A 640 8.02 4.86 13.74
CA ASP A 640 7.85 4.24 15.04
C ASP A 640 8.64 2.94 15.16
N ALA A 641 9.70 2.94 15.98
CA ALA A 641 10.49 1.73 16.18
C ALA A 641 9.95 0.82 17.31
N THR A 642 8.81 1.13 17.93
CA THR A 642 8.31 0.44 19.13
C THR A 642 8.05 -1.05 18.89
N ARG A 643 7.21 -1.37 17.90
CA ARG A 643 6.78 -2.75 17.58
C ARG A 643 7.74 -3.46 16.62
N LYS A 644 8.23 -2.73 15.61
CA LYS A 644 9.18 -3.24 14.62
C LYS A 644 10.29 -2.21 14.45
N GLY A 645 11.54 -2.65 14.36
CA GLY A 645 12.67 -1.72 14.24
C GLY A 645 13.98 -2.42 14.00
N ASN A 646 15.12 -1.78 14.25
CA ASN A 646 16.43 -2.41 14.13
C ASN A 646 17.32 -2.05 15.33
N LYS A 647 18.53 -2.62 15.39
CA LYS A 647 19.41 -2.50 16.57
C LYS A 647 19.69 -1.06 17.03
N ILE A 648 19.70 -0.08 16.13
CA ILE A 648 20.00 1.31 16.51
C ILE A 648 18.87 1.97 17.33
N ARG A 649 17.69 1.33 17.45
CA ARG A 649 16.60 1.80 18.33
C ARG A 649 16.98 1.89 19.80
N PHE A 650 18.05 1.21 20.21
CA PHE A 650 18.58 1.20 21.58
C PHE A 650 19.69 2.25 21.79
N ALA A 651 19.95 3.13 20.82
CA ALA A 651 20.84 4.28 21.03
C ALA A 651 20.10 5.32 21.87
N ASN A 652 20.57 5.54 23.08
CA ASN A 652 19.89 6.38 24.06
C ASN A 652 19.96 7.87 23.74
N HIS A 653 19.13 8.63 24.44
CA HIS A 653 19.18 10.09 24.43
C HIS A 653 20.39 10.61 25.20
N SER A 654 21.01 11.68 24.71
CA SER A 654 21.94 12.52 25.47
C SER A 654 21.92 13.94 24.92
N VAL A 655 22.09 14.95 25.77
CA VAL A 655 22.27 16.34 25.32
C VAL A 655 23.68 16.60 24.75
N HIS A 656 24.63 15.74 25.08
CA HIS A 656 26.01 15.75 24.57
C HIS A 656 26.33 14.49 23.73
N PRO A 657 25.55 14.22 22.67
CA PRO A 657 25.62 12.95 21.97
C PRO A 657 26.90 12.78 21.15
N ASN A 658 27.31 11.53 20.95
CA ASN A 658 28.37 11.15 20.02
C ASN A 658 27.85 10.85 18.59
N CYS A 659 26.54 10.75 18.39
CA CYS A 659 25.89 10.57 17.10
C CYS A 659 24.92 11.71 16.77
N TYR A 660 24.52 11.81 15.50
CA TYR A 660 23.41 12.66 15.06
C TYR A 660 22.57 11.95 14.02
N ALA A 661 21.28 12.26 14.02
CA ALA A 661 20.34 11.79 13.01
C ALA A 661 20.20 12.79 11.86
N LYS A 662 20.02 12.29 10.64
CA LYS A 662 19.77 13.09 9.45
C LYS A 662 18.75 12.38 8.56
N VAL A 663 17.59 13.01 8.37
CA VAL A 663 16.63 12.58 7.36
C VAL A 663 17.20 12.89 5.98
N MET A 664 17.29 11.88 5.12
CA MET A 664 17.76 12.02 3.75
C MET A 664 16.72 11.50 2.78
N MET A 665 16.65 12.10 1.60
CA MET A 665 15.86 11.57 0.49
C MET A 665 16.69 10.53 -0.27
N VAL A 666 16.18 9.31 -0.34
CA VAL A 666 16.86 8.12 -0.88
C VAL A 666 15.93 7.45 -1.88
N ASN A 667 16.17 7.67 -3.17
CA ASN A 667 15.38 7.09 -4.26
C ASN A 667 13.86 7.30 -4.11
N GLY A 668 13.44 8.50 -3.71
CA GLY A 668 12.03 8.87 -3.51
C GLY A 668 11.50 8.60 -2.10
N ASP A 669 12.26 7.93 -1.23
CA ASP A 669 11.86 7.64 0.15
C ASP A 669 12.63 8.53 1.13
N HIS A 670 11.94 9.11 2.12
CA HIS A 670 12.62 9.72 3.27
C HIS A 670 13.10 8.62 4.20
N ARG A 671 14.38 8.65 4.59
CA ARG A 671 14.98 7.67 5.50
C ARG A 671 15.89 8.36 6.52
N ILE A 672 15.87 7.88 7.76
CA ILE A 672 16.65 8.46 8.86
C ILE A 672 18.00 7.74 8.94
N GLY A 673 19.09 8.45 8.60
CA GLY A 673 20.44 7.95 8.82
C GLY A 673 21.02 8.42 10.15
N ILE A 674 21.65 7.51 10.89
CA ILE A 674 22.43 7.82 12.09
C ILE A 674 23.91 7.85 11.72
N PHE A 675 24.57 8.96 12.05
CA PHE A 675 25.96 9.25 11.69
C PHE A 675 26.76 9.63 12.94
N ALA A 676 28.07 9.36 12.92
CA ALA A 676 28.94 9.75 14.01
C ALA A 676 29.18 11.28 14.03
N LYS A 677 28.97 11.94 15.17
CA LYS A 677 29.22 13.39 15.36
C LYS A 677 30.70 13.69 15.62
N ARG A 678 31.41 12.73 16.21
CA ARG A 678 32.86 12.71 16.44
C ARG A 678 33.42 11.34 16.06
N THR A 679 34.72 11.15 16.15
CA THR A 679 35.30 9.80 16.09
C THR A 679 34.83 8.99 17.31
N ILE A 680 34.42 7.75 17.09
CA ILE A 680 33.91 6.82 18.10
C ILE A 680 34.82 5.58 18.11
N GLN A 681 35.26 5.18 19.30
CA GLN A 681 36.11 4.02 19.55
C GLN A 681 35.31 2.74 19.71
N THR A 682 36.02 1.61 19.65
CA THR A 682 35.41 0.28 19.85
C THR A 682 34.80 0.18 21.24
N GLY A 683 33.57 -0.29 21.32
CA GLY A 683 32.86 -0.53 22.58
C GLY A 683 32.24 0.72 23.21
N GLU A 684 32.28 1.89 22.57
CA GLU A 684 31.54 3.06 23.07
C GLU A 684 30.02 2.88 22.87
N GLU A 685 29.23 3.30 23.88
CA GLU A 685 27.78 3.42 23.78
C GLU A 685 27.40 4.56 22.83
N LEU A 686 26.37 4.36 22.01
CA LEU A 686 25.91 5.34 21.04
C LEU A 686 24.72 6.12 21.59
N PHE A 687 24.84 7.45 21.52
CA PHE A 687 23.79 8.37 21.92
C PHE A 687 23.50 9.37 20.81
N PHE A 688 22.24 9.76 20.65
CA PHE A 688 21.86 10.89 19.79
C PHE A 688 20.83 11.78 20.49
N ASP A 689 20.81 13.06 20.09
CA ASP A 689 19.84 14.01 20.62
C ASP A 689 18.45 13.73 20.02
N TYR A 690 17.48 13.46 20.89
CA TYR A 690 16.09 13.15 20.52
C TYR A 690 15.28 14.42 20.23
N ARG A 691 15.84 15.60 20.55
CA ARG A 691 15.21 16.91 20.40
C ARG A 691 13.85 16.99 21.09
N TYR A 692 13.76 16.37 22.26
CA TYR A 692 12.61 16.55 23.14
C TYR A 692 12.32 18.03 23.34
N SER A 693 11.04 18.38 23.41
CA SER A 693 10.67 19.72 23.87
C SER A 693 11.23 19.91 25.29
N GLN A 694 11.43 21.17 25.70
CA GLN A 694 12.01 21.44 27.02
C GLN A 694 11.16 20.86 28.17
N ALA A 695 9.86 20.70 27.97
CA ALA A 695 8.94 20.06 28.91
C ALA A 695 9.10 18.53 28.94
N ASP A 696 9.30 17.89 27.79
CA ASP A 696 9.47 16.44 27.69
C ASP A 696 10.85 15.98 28.19
N ALA A 697 11.90 16.77 27.93
CA ALA A 697 13.25 16.47 28.39
C ALA A 697 13.32 16.31 29.92
N LEU A 698 12.57 17.11 30.67
CA LEU A 698 12.46 17.01 32.14
C LEU A 698 11.77 15.73 32.63
N LYS A 699 10.92 15.13 31.79
CA LYS A 699 10.14 13.92 32.11
C LYS A 699 10.91 12.64 31.79
N TYR A 700 11.71 12.63 30.73
CA TYR A 700 12.40 11.43 30.21
C TYR A 700 13.89 11.33 30.58
N VAL A 701 14.55 12.44 30.92
CA VAL A 701 16.02 12.50 31.08
C VAL A 701 16.37 12.92 32.51
N GLY A 702 16.22 12.00 33.47
CA GLY A 702 16.42 12.30 34.89
C GLY A 702 17.88 12.35 35.38
N ILE A 703 18.87 11.96 34.56
CA ILE A 703 20.18 11.50 35.10
C ILE A 703 21.40 12.34 34.65
N GLU A 704 21.33 13.20 33.63
CA GLU A 704 22.51 14.00 33.20
C GLU A 704 22.83 15.24 34.07
N ARG A 705 22.25 15.37 35.27
CA ARG A 705 22.69 16.35 36.27
C ARG A 705 23.36 15.62 37.43
N GLU A 706 24.69 15.46 37.41
CA GLU A 706 25.59 15.43 38.59
C GLU A 706 27.01 14.85 38.33
N SER A 707 27.60 14.96 37.13
CA SER A 707 28.98 14.46 36.92
C SER A 707 29.98 15.38 36.22
N GLU A 708 29.79 16.71 36.31
CA GLU A 708 30.87 17.68 36.01
C GLU A 708 30.95 18.79 37.08
N ILE A 709 31.48 18.44 38.25
CA ILE A 709 32.25 19.30 39.17
C ILE A 709 33.31 18.37 39.79
N PRO A 710 34.63 18.64 39.68
CA PRO A 710 35.29 19.91 40.01
C PRO A 710 36.01 20.63 38.87
#